data_AF-A0A1E7IG17-F1
#
_entry.id   AF-A0A1E7IG17-F1
#
_cell.length_a   1.000
_cell.length_b   1.000
_cell.length_c   1.000
_cell.angle_alpha   90.00
_cell.angle_beta   90.00
_cell.angle_gamma   90.00
#
_symmetry.space_group_name_H-M   'P 1'
#
loop_
_entity.id
_entity.type
_entity.pdbx_description
1 polymer ?
#
loop_
_entity_poly.entity_id
_entity_poly.type
_entity_poly.pdbx_seq_one_letter_code
_entity_poly.pdbx_strand_id
1 'polypeptide(L)'
;MVLLISLTSPSGEYDKYFLSNYITLRLKDEISRLEGVGDVSTFGAGDYAMRIWLNPAKLKARGLTTGDVTKALKSQNVQVAAGKIGAAPAPDNVAFEYTINVQGRLSELSQFEDVIIKRGEGGRFTRLKDVARVELASQDYSLNIFLDNEQAAGMMIYQLPGANALDLAAAIKTKMEELSQVFPPGLEYEIPFDTTIFVESSIDEVIVTLFIAILLVFATIFIFLQDWRATLIPAVAIPVSLIGTFGIMLSLGFSINMITLFGLVLAIGIVVDDAIVVVENSVRNIDEHGLPPKEAAIRAMDEVAGPVVATTLVLLAVFVPTAFMGGITGEIYRQFALTISAATLISSINALTMSPALCALLLRPTSKKKNILFRKFDAGFDVATTGYMKLVRGGLRKTFIMLVIFAVISAAGFWGFIKLPGGFIPTEDQGYAMATVQLPDGASFNRTDKVVASITEKIVEIGGVSSVTSVPGFSILDGAAASNSGTFFIMFDTFEQRNPEGYTLAYIMGELRKIAAQTQDGIMMSFPPPPIMGLGSTGGFSLQLEDRAGVGFNTLGEVTRDFYMSASEDPRIASSFSTFRANVPQLFAEVNRTKIQDLDVPLSEVFSALQTYLGSSYVNDFNKFNRTFQVRVQASSDFRTKVRDIGAIEVRSNKGKMIPLATLLTINPDFGPMVVNRFNMYPSATISGSGAAGISSGETLQVIEDLAQATLPSSMGIDWSDMSYQEKTASNPLPIFMMCIIFTYLVLCAQYESWSISLCIIMTVTLGLFGTVAGVMARSMDNN
;
A
#
# COMPACT_ATOMS: atom_id res chain seq x y z
N MET A 1 -2.29 -0.57 -5.58
CA MET A 1 -3.08 -1.70 -6.10
C MET A 1 -4.32 -1.83 -5.24
N VAL A 2 -5.50 -1.99 -5.83
CA VAL A 2 -6.76 -2.17 -5.09
C VAL A 2 -7.23 -3.62 -5.13
N LEU A 3 -7.21 -4.22 -6.32
CA LEU A 3 -7.60 -5.61 -6.58
C LEU A 3 -6.52 -6.36 -7.37
N LEU A 4 -6.39 -7.67 -7.13
CA LEU A 4 -5.76 -8.64 -8.04
C LEU A 4 -6.82 -9.65 -8.47
N ILE A 5 -7.04 -9.76 -9.78
CA ILE A 5 -7.88 -10.81 -10.35
C ILE A 5 -6.97 -11.91 -10.88
N SER A 6 -7.27 -13.15 -10.56
CA SER A 6 -6.60 -14.35 -11.06
C SER A 6 -7.53 -15.15 -11.96
N LEU A 7 -7.04 -15.63 -13.10
CA LEU A 7 -7.69 -16.65 -13.91
C LEU A 7 -7.00 -17.99 -13.71
N THR A 8 -7.78 -19.05 -13.51
CA THR A 8 -7.34 -20.43 -13.31
C THR A 8 -8.05 -21.37 -14.30
N SER A 9 -7.51 -22.59 -14.46
CA SER A 9 -8.15 -23.63 -15.28
C SER A 9 -8.08 -24.95 -14.51
N PRO A 10 -9.06 -25.22 -13.63
CA PRO A 10 -9.01 -26.39 -12.74
C PRO A 10 -8.97 -27.72 -13.50
N SER A 11 -9.52 -27.76 -14.71
CA SER A 11 -9.48 -28.94 -15.60
C SER A 11 -8.13 -29.15 -16.28
N GLY A 12 -7.24 -28.15 -16.25
CA GLY A 12 -5.96 -28.15 -16.97
C GLY A 12 -6.11 -28.04 -18.49
N GLU A 13 -7.28 -27.66 -19.00
CA GLU A 13 -7.55 -27.54 -20.44
C GLU A 13 -6.77 -26.38 -21.08
N TYR A 14 -6.59 -25.29 -20.33
CA TYR A 14 -5.89 -24.10 -20.80
C TYR A 14 -4.51 -23.97 -20.15
N ASP A 15 -3.51 -23.69 -20.97
CA ASP A 15 -2.17 -23.38 -20.48
C ASP A 15 -2.05 -21.92 -20.00
N LYS A 16 -0.96 -21.62 -19.31
CA LYS A 16 -0.65 -20.27 -18.81
C LYS A 16 -0.60 -19.18 -19.88
N TYR A 17 -0.27 -19.54 -21.13
CA TYR A 17 -0.21 -18.57 -22.22
C TYR A 17 -1.61 -18.19 -22.66
N PHE A 18 -2.51 -19.16 -22.75
CA PHE A 18 -3.92 -18.93 -22.99
C PHE A 18 -4.52 -18.04 -21.90
N LEU A 19 -4.32 -18.37 -20.62
CA LEU A 19 -4.84 -17.58 -19.50
C LEU A 19 -4.37 -16.12 -19.57
N SER A 20 -3.05 -15.90 -19.69
CA SER A 20 -2.44 -14.57 -19.77
C SER A 20 -2.97 -13.76 -20.98
N ASN A 21 -3.10 -14.40 -22.14
CA ASN A 21 -3.58 -13.73 -23.34
C ASN A 21 -5.09 -13.54 -23.35
N TYR A 22 -5.86 -14.38 -22.67
CA TYR A 22 -7.29 -14.17 -22.48
C TYR A 22 -7.52 -12.91 -21.65
N ILE A 23 -6.75 -12.72 -20.56
CA ILE A 23 -6.71 -11.47 -19.80
C ILE A 23 -6.42 -10.30 -20.73
N THR A 24 -5.30 -10.33 -21.45
CA THR A 24 -4.89 -9.22 -22.33
C THR A 24 -5.93 -8.92 -23.41
N LEU A 25 -6.53 -9.94 -24.05
CA LEU A 25 -7.40 -9.78 -25.21
C LEU A 25 -8.85 -9.47 -24.87
N ARG A 26 -9.36 -9.97 -23.74
CA ARG A 26 -10.80 -9.94 -23.41
C ARG A 26 -11.13 -9.14 -22.15
N LEU A 27 -10.23 -9.11 -21.17
CA LEU A 27 -10.53 -8.53 -19.86
C LEU A 27 -9.86 -7.17 -19.68
N LYS A 28 -8.55 -7.07 -19.98
CA LYS A 28 -7.72 -5.90 -19.69
C LYS A 28 -8.35 -4.60 -20.17
N ASP A 29 -8.76 -4.52 -21.43
CA ASP A 29 -9.32 -3.30 -22.01
C ASP A 29 -10.72 -2.96 -21.47
N GLU A 30 -11.52 -3.96 -21.08
CA GLU A 30 -12.84 -3.75 -20.50
C GLU A 30 -12.71 -3.18 -19.08
N ILE A 31 -11.80 -3.75 -18.28
CA ILE A 31 -11.51 -3.26 -16.92
C ILE A 31 -10.83 -1.89 -16.97
N SER A 32 -9.85 -1.69 -17.85
CA SER A 32 -9.13 -0.40 -17.98
C SER A 32 -10.02 0.78 -18.34
N ARG A 33 -11.22 0.53 -18.89
CA ARG A 33 -12.19 1.56 -19.27
C ARG A 33 -13.15 1.94 -18.14
N LEU A 34 -13.15 1.22 -17.02
CA LEU A 34 -13.97 1.54 -15.87
C LEU A 34 -13.50 2.85 -15.22
N GLU A 35 -14.44 3.67 -14.79
CA GLU A 35 -14.15 4.93 -14.10
C GLU A 35 -13.40 4.64 -12.79
N GLY A 36 -12.33 5.40 -12.53
CA GLY A 36 -11.48 5.21 -11.35
C GLY A 36 -10.32 4.23 -11.54
N VAL A 37 -10.28 3.43 -12.61
CA VAL A 37 -9.10 2.63 -12.95
C VAL A 37 -7.99 3.54 -13.49
N GLY A 38 -6.82 3.48 -12.87
CA GLY A 38 -5.63 4.22 -13.29
C GLY A 38 -4.70 3.41 -14.17
N ASP A 39 -4.40 2.18 -13.76
CA ASP A 39 -3.60 1.25 -14.57
C ASP A 39 -4.01 -0.20 -14.32
N VAL A 40 -3.80 -1.03 -15.34
CA VAL A 40 -4.05 -2.47 -15.30
C VAL A 40 -2.80 -3.19 -15.79
N SER A 41 -2.06 -3.75 -14.83
CA SER A 41 -0.85 -4.51 -15.10
C SER A 41 -1.14 -6.00 -15.12
N THR A 42 -0.68 -6.70 -16.16
CA THR A 42 -0.87 -8.13 -16.32
C THR A 42 0.34 -8.89 -15.80
N PHE A 43 0.10 -9.93 -15.01
CA PHE A 43 1.11 -10.81 -14.44
C PHE A 43 0.92 -12.24 -14.94
N GLY A 44 2.03 -12.95 -15.09
CA GLY A 44 2.06 -14.32 -15.61
C GLY A 44 2.88 -14.43 -16.89
N ALA A 45 2.49 -15.36 -17.75
CA ALA A 45 3.29 -15.77 -18.90
C ALA A 45 3.33 -14.76 -20.06
N GLY A 46 3.01 -13.47 -19.86
CA GLY A 46 3.11 -12.41 -20.85
C GLY A 46 2.19 -12.54 -22.08
N ASP A 47 2.31 -11.56 -22.99
CA ASP A 47 1.57 -11.55 -24.26
C ASP A 47 2.13 -12.59 -25.24
N TYR A 48 1.31 -13.00 -26.20
CA TYR A 48 1.75 -13.82 -27.31
C TYR A 48 2.83 -13.10 -28.13
N ALA A 49 3.81 -13.87 -28.57
CA ALA A 49 4.80 -13.49 -29.56
C ALA A 49 4.98 -14.64 -30.55
N MET A 50 5.29 -14.28 -31.79
CA MET A 50 5.78 -15.25 -32.75
C MET A 50 7.23 -15.55 -32.39
N ARG A 51 7.48 -16.72 -31.80
CA ARG A 51 8.78 -17.15 -31.30
C ARG A 51 9.48 -17.99 -32.36
N ILE A 52 10.65 -17.51 -32.76
CA ILE A 52 11.50 -18.16 -33.77
C ILE A 52 12.76 -18.67 -33.07
N TRP A 53 12.79 -19.97 -32.79
CA TRP A 53 13.87 -20.65 -32.10
C TRP A 53 14.91 -21.19 -33.07
N LEU A 54 15.97 -20.44 -33.27
CA LEU A 54 17.04 -20.78 -34.20
C LEU A 54 17.84 -21.99 -33.72
N ASN A 55 18.23 -22.84 -34.68
CA ASN A 55 19.18 -23.92 -34.46
C ASN A 55 20.54 -23.54 -35.11
N PRO A 56 21.58 -23.23 -34.31
CA PRO A 56 22.89 -22.83 -34.81
C PRO A 56 23.52 -23.88 -35.74
N ALA A 57 23.38 -25.17 -35.44
CA ALA A 57 23.94 -26.23 -36.28
C ALA A 57 23.27 -26.29 -37.66
N LYS A 58 21.95 -26.11 -37.74
CA LYS A 58 21.22 -26.07 -39.02
C LYS A 58 21.54 -24.83 -39.84
N LEU A 59 21.75 -23.69 -39.19
CA LEU A 59 22.20 -22.45 -39.84
C LEU A 59 23.63 -22.61 -40.39
N LYS A 60 24.55 -23.12 -39.58
CA LYS A 60 25.93 -23.45 -39.97
C LYS A 60 25.98 -24.38 -41.19
N ALA A 61 25.24 -25.48 -41.17
CA ALA A 61 25.20 -26.46 -42.26
C ALA A 61 24.75 -25.86 -43.61
N ARG A 62 24.05 -24.71 -43.59
CA ARG A 62 23.55 -24.01 -44.78
C ARG A 62 24.33 -22.72 -45.07
N GLY A 63 25.37 -22.45 -44.29
CA GLY A 63 26.15 -21.22 -44.33
C GLY A 63 25.26 -20.01 -44.17
N LEU A 64 24.46 -19.96 -43.11
CA LEU A 64 23.54 -18.89 -42.73
C LEU A 64 23.90 -18.32 -41.36
N THR A 65 23.59 -17.05 -41.15
CA THR A 65 23.77 -16.32 -39.89
C THR A 65 22.41 -15.90 -39.29
N THR A 66 22.42 -15.37 -38.08
CA THR A 66 21.24 -14.70 -37.48
C THR A 66 20.84 -13.44 -38.27
N GLY A 67 21.82 -12.72 -38.82
CA GLY A 67 21.60 -11.56 -39.68
C GLY A 67 20.77 -11.90 -40.92
N ASP A 68 21.06 -13.04 -41.55
CA ASP A 68 20.30 -13.51 -42.73
C ASP A 68 18.82 -13.77 -42.37
N VAL A 69 18.57 -14.39 -41.21
CA VAL A 69 17.20 -14.70 -40.78
C VAL A 69 16.43 -13.45 -40.40
N THR A 70 17.01 -12.57 -39.59
CA THR A 70 16.36 -11.31 -39.19
C THR A 70 16.09 -10.40 -40.39
N LYS A 71 17.02 -10.33 -41.36
CA LYS A 71 16.83 -9.59 -42.61
C LYS A 71 15.70 -10.18 -43.46
N ALA A 72 15.66 -11.51 -43.60
CA ALA A 72 14.60 -12.18 -44.36
C ALA A 72 13.22 -11.89 -43.76
N LEU A 73 13.08 -12.01 -42.43
CA LEU A 73 11.85 -11.68 -41.71
C LEU A 73 11.44 -10.21 -41.87
N LYS A 74 12.38 -9.26 -41.75
CA LYS A 74 12.09 -7.83 -41.96
C LYS A 74 11.65 -7.51 -43.39
N SER A 75 12.17 -8.23 -44.37
CA SER A 75 11.84 -8.02 -45.79
C SER A 75 10.51 -8.63 -46.22
N GLN A 76 10.09 -9.73 -45.59
CA GLN A 76 8.89 -10.49 -45.99
C GLN A 76 7.69 -10.25 -45.08
N ASN A 77 7.90 -9.89 -43.81
CA ASN A 77 6.83 -9.46 -42.89
C ASN A 77 6.87 -7.93 -42.75
N VAL A 78 6.22 -7.22 -43.68
CA VAL A 78 6.30 -5.76 -43.76
C VAL A 78 4.92 -5.15 -43.97
N GLN A 79 4.65 -4.01 -43.35
CA GLN A 79 3.43 -3.27 -43.64
C GLN A 79 3.60 -2.49 -44.95
N VAL A 80 2.82 -2.86 -45.97
CA VAL A 80 2.89 -2.25 -47.31
C VAL A 80 1.68 -1.33 -47.52
N ALA A 81 1.95 -0.06 -47.83
CA ALA A 81 0.95 0.87 -48.34
C ALA A 81 1.06 0.92 -49.88
N ALA A 82 0.27 0.12 -50.57
CA ALA A 82 0.36 -0.03 -52.02
C ALA A 82 -0.32 1.11 -52.82
N GLY A 83 -0.91 2.08 -52.13
CA GLY A 83 -1.54 3.26 -52.72
C GLY A 83 -2.94 2.97 -53.27
N LYS A 84 -3.35 3.80 -54.21
CA LYS A 84 -4.69 3.78 -54.82
C LYS A 84 -4.59 3.99 -56.33
N ILE A 85 -5.42 3.28 -57.09
CA ILE A 85 -5.59 3.51 -58.53
C ILE A 85 -6.72 4.52 -58.73
N GLY A 86 -6.50 5.51 -59.59
CA GLY A 86 -7.50 6.55 -59.89
C GLY A 86 -7.60 7.65 -58.82
N ALA A 87 -6.69 7.68 -57.84
CA ALA A 87 -6.62 8.77 -56.88
C ALA A 87 -6.10 10.06 -57.52
N ALA A 88 -6.64 11.20 -57.09
CA ALA A 88 -6.24 12.51 -57.60
C ALA A 88 -4.75 12.80 -57.38
N PRO A 89 -4.05 13.46 -58.34
CA PRO A 89 -4.58 13.94 -59.63
C PRO A 89 -4.68 12.80 -60.66
N ALA A 90 -5.91 12.43 -61.02
CA ALA A 90 -6.22 11.45 -62.03
C ALA A 90 -6.84 12.16 -63.25
N PRO A 91 -6.65 11.65 -64.47
CA PRO A 91 -7.29 12.19 -65.67
C PRO A 91 -8.82 12.26 -65.53
N ASP A 92 -9.47 13.29 -66.11
CA ASP A 92 -10.92 13.54 -65.99
C ASP A 92 -11.83 12.37 -66.44
N ASN A 93 -11.29 11.41 -67.21
CA ASN A 93 -12.00 10.23 -67.68
C ASN A 93 -11.94 9.03 -66.73
N VAL A 94 -11.27 9.13 -65.58
CA VAL A 94 -11.21 8.06 -64.56
C VAL A 94 -12.35 8.23 -63.56
N ALA A 95 -13.37 7.37 -63.66
CA ALA A 95 -14.60 7.48 -62.87
C ALA A 95 -14.54 6.75 -61.50
N PHE A 96 -13.54 5.90 -61.25
CA PHE A 96 -13.46 5.08 -60.04
C PHE A 96 -12.07 5.17 -59.40
N GLU A 97 -12.05 5.33 -58.08
CA GLU A 97 -10.85 5.22 -57.23
C GLU A 97 -10.89 3.88 -56.49
N TYR A 98 -9.84 3.06 -56.62
CA TYR A 98 -9.70 1.78 -55.92
C TYR A 98 -8.47 1.79 -55.02
N THR A 99 -8.63 1.40 -53.75
CA THR A 99 -7.48 1.20 -52.85
C THR A 99 -6.83 -0.15 -53.14
N ILE A 100 -5.50 -0.17 -53.31
CA ILE A 100 -4.75 -1.42 -53.48
C ILE A 100 -4.41 -1.96 -52.10
N ASN A 101 -4.96 -3.12 -51.77
CA ASN A 101 -4.60 -3.86 -50.57
C ASN A 101 -3.58 -4.95 -50.93
N VAL A 102 -2.42 -4.95 -50.26
CA VAL A 102 -1.40 -5.99 -50.39
C VAL A 102 -1.24 -6.70 -49.06
N GLN A 103 -1.17 -8.03 -49.10
CA GLN A 103 -0.85 -8.82 -47.92
C GLN A 103 0.62 -8.59 -47.54
N GLY A 104 0.83 -7.71 -46.56
CA GLY A 104 2.15 -7.34 -46.09
C GLY A 104 2.58 -8.11 -44.84
N ARG A 105 1.88 -7.90 -43.72
CA ARG A 105 2.19 -8.61 -42.46
C ARG A 105 1.69 -10.05 -42.53
N LEU A 106 2.53 -10.99 -42.08
CA LEU A 106 2.16 -12.38 -41.87
C LEU A 106 1.26 -12.48 -40.63
N SER A 107 0.41 -13.50 -40.54
CA SER A 107 -0.51 -13.70 -39.41
C SER A 107 -0.52 -15.15 -38.90
N GLU A 108 -0.30 -16.11 -39.80
CA GLU A 108 -0.34 -17.53 -39.47
C GLU A 108 1.05 -18.14 -39.30
N LEU A 109 1.13 -19.14 -38.42
CA LEU A 109 2.36 -19.84 -38.11
C LEU A 109 3.03 -20.41 -39.37
N SER A 110 2.25 -21.04 -40.24
CA SER A 110 2.72 -21.64 -41.50
C SER A 110 3.35 -20.61 -42.44
N GLN A 111 2.89 -19.36 -42.42
CA GLN A 111 3.46 -18.29 -43.24
C GLN A 111 4.86 -17.91 -42.75
N PHE A 112 5.08 -17.87 -41.43
CA PHE A 112 6.40 -17.65 -40.86
C PHE A 112 7.36 -18.81 -41.16
N GLU A 113 6.88 -20.06 -41.04
CA GLU A 113 7.66 -21.25 -41.38
C GLU A 113 8.14 -21.26 -42.84
N ASP A 114 7.34 -20.68 -43.73
CA ASP A 114 7.58 -20.61 -45.17
C ASP A 114 8.40 -19.40 -45.63
N VAL A 115 8.79 -18.49 -44.72
CA VAL A 115 9.69 -17.37 -45.02
C VAL A 115 10.98 -17.88 -45.66
N ILE A 116 11.32 -17.33 -46.82
CA ILE A 116 12.47 -17.76 -47.60
C ILE A 116 13.72 -17.03 -47.08
N ILE A 117 14.70 -17.78 -46.57
CA ILE A 117 15.94 -17.21 -46.02
C ILE A 117 17.02 -17.11 -47.10
N LYS A 118 17.16 -18.14 -47.92
CA LYS A 118 18.19 -18.21 -48.96
C LYS A 118 17.73 -19.05 -50.15
N ARG A 119 18.12 -18.61 -51.34
CA ARG A 119 18.02 -19.40 -52.58
C ARG A 119 19.34 -20.16 -52.78
N GLY A 120 19.28 -21.48 -52.77
CA GLY A 120 20.41 -22.37 -53.06
C GLY A 120 20.58 -22.63 -54.55
N GLU A 121 21.61 -23.40 -54.88
CA GLU A 121 21.89 -23.82 -56.26
C GLU A 121 20.77 -24.74 -56.80
N GLY A 122 20.51 -24.65 -58.11
CA GLY A 122 19.44 -25.42 -58.77
C GLY A 122 18.00 -25.01 -58.42
N GLY A 123 17.79 -23.84 -57.80
CA GLY A 123 16.45 -23.29 -57.52
C GLY A 123 15.81 -23.78 -56.21
N ARG A 124 16.55 -24.50 -55.35
CA ARG A 124 16.07 -24.89 -54.02
C ARG A 124 15.99 -23.70 -53.08
N PHE A 125 14.89 -23.54 -52.35
CA PHE A 125 14.74 -22.51 -51.33
C PHE A 125 14.97 -23.09 -49.94
N THR A 126 15.79 -22.42 -49.13
CA THR A 126 15.87 -22.66 -47.68
C THR A 126 14.82 -21.79 -47.00
N ARG A 127 13.91 -22.42 -46.28
CA ARG A 127 12.83 -21.77 -45.53
C ARG A 127 13.18 -21.67 -44.05
N LEU A 128 12.43 -20.87 -43.29
CA LEU A 128 12.68 -20.69 -41.87
C LEU A 128 12.54 -22.00 -41.10
N LYS A 129 11.55 -22.84 -41.42
CA LYS A 129 11.37 -24.18 -40.81
C LYS A 129 12.57 -25.12 -40.96
N ASP A 130 13.42 -24.89 -41.97
CA ASP A 130 14.62 -25.70 -42.20
C ASP A 130 15.73 -25.39 -41.19
N VAL A 131 15.64 -24.26 -40.47
CA VAL A 131 16.69 -23.72 -39.59
C VAL A 131 16.21 -23.29 -38.20
N ALA A 132 14.91 -23.17 -37.99
CA ALA A 132 14.31 -22.75 -36.73
C ALA A 132 12.99 -23.49 -36.44
N ARG A 133 12.65 -23.64 -35.15
CA ARG A 133 11.28 -23.96 -34.72
C ARG A 133 10.50 -22.66 -34.61
N VAL A 134 9.32 -22.59 -35.21
CA VAL A 134 8.44 -21.43 -35.10
C VAL A 134 7.24 -21.84 -34.26
N GLU A 135 6.85 -21.03 -33.29
CA GLU A 135 5.65 -21.25 -32.49
C GLU A 135 5.04 -19.93 -32.02
N LEU A 136 3.72 -19.94 -31.77
CA LEU A 136 3.05 -18.87 -31.05
C LEU A 136 3.16 -19.19 -29.56
N ALA A 137 3.96 -18.42 -28.82
CA ALA A 137 4.20 -18.64 -27.40
C ALA A 137 4.42 -17.31 -26.68
N SER A 138 4.86 -17.33 -25.43
CA SER A 138 5.09 -16.10 -24.68
C SER A 138 6.20 -15.19 -25.24
N GLN A 139 5.98 -13.88 -25.13
CA GLN A 139 6.99 -12.86 -25.30
C GLN A 139 8.10 -12.92 -24.24
N ASP A 140 7.77 -13.28 -22.99
CA ASP A 140 8.64 -13.22 -21.81
C ASP A 140 8.46 -14.44 -20.89
N TYR A 141 9.56 -15.05 -20.49
CA TYR A 141 9.60 -16.26 -19.68
C TYR A 141 10.20 -16.03 -18.28
N SER A 142 10.37 -14.77 -17.88
CA SER A 142 10.99 -14.39 -16.61
C SER A 142 10.06 -14.51 -15.40
N LEU A 143 8.74 -14.56 -15.63
CA LEU A 143 7.72 -14.51 -14.59
C LEU A 143 6.62 -15.56 -14.82
N ASN A 144 6.18 -16.19 -13.74
CA ASN A 144 4.92 -16.93 -13.69
C ASN A 144 4.11 -16.42 -12.49
N ILE A 145 2.83 -16.74 -12.46
CA ILE A 145 1.96 -16.53 -11.31
C ILE A 145 1.19 -17.81 -11.03
N PHE A 146 0.99 -18.11 -9.76
CA PHE A 146 0.23 -19.25 -9.27
C PHE A 146 -0.72 -18.80 -8.17
N LEU A 147 -1.88 -19.43 -8.09
CA LEU A 147 -2.84 -19.29 -7.00
C LEU A 147 -2.93 -20.65 -6.32
N ASP A 148 -2.51 -20.74 -5.06
CA ASP A 148 -2.50 -22.00 -4.29
C ASP A 148 -1.79 -23.16 -5.02
N ASN A 149 -0.69 -22.84 -5.70
CA ASN A 149 0.08 -23.71 -6.60
C ASN A 149 -0.62 -24.17 -7.88
N GLU A 150 -1.85 -23.72 -8.14
CA GLU A 150 -2.47 -23.84 -9.45
C GLU A 150 -1.92 -22.78 -10.41
N GLN A 151 -1.68 -23.18 -11.66
CA GLN A 151 -1.21 -22.26 -12.69
C GLN A 151 -2.26 -21.18 -12.96
N ALA A 152 -1.89 -19.93 -12.74
CA ALA A 152 -2.79 -18.79 -12.94
C ALA A 152 -2.25 -17.79 -13.97
N ALA A 153 -3.09 -16.83 -14.33
CA ALA A 153 -2.68 -15.54 -14.88
C ALA A 153 -3.35 -14.43 -14.06
N GLY A 154 -2.63 -13.32 -13.82
CA GLY A 154 -3.07 -12.26 -12.92
C GLY A 154 -3.28 -10.92 -13.60
N MET A 155 -4.18 -10.12 -13.04
CA MET A 155 -4.39 -8.72 -13.40
C MET A 155 -4.38 -7.87 -12.13
N MET A 156 -3.32 -7.08 -11.94
CA MET A 156 -3.23 -6.09 -10.87
C MET A 156 -3.89 -4.79 -11.31
N ILE A 157 -4.82 -4.30 -10.50
CA ILE A 157 -5.60 -3.10 -10.80
C ILE A 157 -5.16 -1.98 -9.85
N TYR A 158 -4.78 -0.85 -10.41
CA TYR A 158 -4.37 0.35 -9.69
C TYR A 158 -5.43 1.42 -9.86
N GLN A 159 -5.87 2.02 -8.75
CA GLN A 159 -6.82 3.13 -8.79
C GLN A 159 -6.15 4.44 -9.21
N LEU A 160 -6.93 5.32 -9.84
CA LEU A 160 -6.55 6.72 -10.04
C LEU A 160 -6.44 7.45 -8.69
N PRO A 161 -5.53 8.43 -8.56
CA PRO A 161 -5.53 9.34 -7.42
C PRO A 161 -6.91 10.02 -7.25
N GLY A 162 -7.50 9.90 -6.07
CA GLY A 162 -8.81 10.49 -5.74
C GLY A 162 -10.03 9.65 -6.14
N ALA A 163 -9.84 8.49 -6.79
CA ALA A 163 -10.94 7.55 -7.03
C ALA A 163 -11.37 6.85 -5.73
N ASN A 164 -12.64 6.43 -5.66
CA ASN A 164 -13.17 5.65 -4.54
C ASN A 164 -12.87 4.15 -4.74
N ALA A 165 -12.10 3.56 -3.82
CA ALA A 165 -11.74 2.15 -3.87
C ALA A 165 -12.96 1.21 -3.80
N LEU A 166 -13.97 1.54 -2.98
CA LEU A 166 -15.17 0.70 -2.80
C LEU A 166 -16.03 0.68 -4.06
N ASP A 167 -16.34 1.86 -4.61
CA ASP A 167 -17.15 1.99 -5.83
C ASP A 167 -16.43 1.31 -7.01
N LEU A 168 -15.11 1.50 -7.09
CA LEU A 168 -14.27 0.88 -8.10
C LEU A 168 -14.28 -0.65 -7.99
N ALA A 169 -14.08 -1.19 -6.78
CA ALA A 169 -14.08 -2.63 -6.56
C ALA A 169 -15.44 -3.25 -6.86
N ALA A 170 -16.53 -2.60 -6.47
CA ALA A 170 -17.89 -3.03 -6.82
C ALA A 170 -18.10 -3.04 -8.34
N ALA A 171 -17.71 -1.96 -9.04
CA ALA A 171 -17.81 -1.88 -10.49
C ALA A 171 -16.99 -2.97 -11.20
N ILE A 172 -15.78 -3.27 -10.71
CA ILE A 172 -14.94 -4.34 -11.24
C ILE A 172 -15.56 -5.72 -10.99
N LYS A 173 -16.05 -6.00 -9.77
CA LYS A 173 -16.72 -7.27 -9.43
C LYS A 173 -17.94 -7.51 -10.33
N THR A 174 -18.83 -6.52 -10.46
CA THR A 174 -19.98 -6.59 -11.36
C THR A 174 -19.54 -6.81 -12.81
N LYS A 175 -18.52 -6.08 -13.30
CA LYS A 175 -18.02 -6.25 -14.66
C LYS A 175 -17.42 -7.64 -14.89
N MET A 176 -16.73 -8.20 -13.90
CA MET A 176 -16.18 -9.56 -13.96
C MET A 176 -17.26 -10.63 -13.96
N GLU A 177 -18.33 -10.46 -13.17
CA GLU A 177 -19.50 -11.34 -13.20
C GLU A 177 -20.21 -11.33 -14.57
N GLU A 178 -20.28 -10.17 -15.23
CA GLU A 178 -20.80 -10.07 -16.60
C GLU A 178 -19.88 -10.80 -17.60
N LEU A 179 -18.57 -10.55 -17.51
CA LEU A 179 -17.59 -11.12 -18.44
C LEU A 179 -17.42 -12.63 -18.24
N SER A 180 -17.59 -13.15 -17.02
CA SER A 180 -17.44 -14.57 -16.73
C SER A 180 -18.53 -15.44 -17.40
N GLN A 181 -19.68 -14.86 -17.74
CA GLN A 181 -20.77 -15.59 -18.43
C GLN A 181 -20.39 -16.04 -19.85
N VAL A 182 -19.41 -15.39 -20.47
CA VAL A 182 -18.92 -15.71 -21.82
C VAL A 182 -17.56 -16.41 -21.80
N PHE A 183 -17.11 -16.86 -20.64
CA PHE A 183 -15.90 -17.63 -20.53
C PHE A 183 -16.05 -18.97 -21.26
N PRO A 184 -14.99 -19.43 -21.94
CA PRO A 184 -14.99 -20.78 -22.47
C PRO A 184 -15.09 -21.78 -21.31
N PRO A 185 -15.70 -22.97 -21.53
CA PRO A 185 -15.80 -23.99 -20.48
C PRO A 185 -14.44 -24.31 -19.88
N GLY A 186 -14.37 -24.47 -18.54
CA GLY A 186 -13.13 -24.81 -17.82
C GLY A 186 -12.23 -23.62 -17.44
N LEU A 187 -12.68 -22.38 -17.67
CA LEU A 187 -12.01 -21.16 -17.21
C LEU A 187 -12.76 -20.56 -16.02
N GLU A 188 -12.05 -20.30 -14.94
CA GLU A 188 -12.60 -19.69 -13.70
C GLU A 188 -11.81 -18.42 -13.35
N TYR A 189 -12.42 -17.54 -12.54
CA TYR A 189 -11.74 -16.37 -12.00
C TYR A 189 -11.95 -16.26 -10.50
N GLU A 190 -10.94 -15.70 -9.85
CA GLU A 190 -10.96 -15.38 -8.43
C GLU A 190 -10.36 -13.98 -8.20
N ILE A 191 -10.69 -13.36 -7.08
CA ILE A 191 -10.13 -12.07 -6.68
C ILE A 191 -9.44 -12.27 -5.33
N PRO A 192 -8.27 -12.93 -5.29
CA PRO A 192 -7.66 -13.29 -4.02
C PRO A 192 -7.22 -12.05 -3.25
N PHE A 193 -6.71 -11.01 -3.94
CA PHE A 193 -6.28 -9.77 -3.28
C PHE A 193 -7.35 -8.69 -3.42
N ASP A 194 -7.95 -8.28 -2.31
CA ASP A 194 -8.94 -7.21 -2.26
C ASP A 194 -8.73 -6.33 -1.01
N THR A 195 -8.22 -5.12 -1.24
CA THR A 195 -7.99 -4.14 -0.16
C THR A 195 -9.28 -3.54 0.38
N THR A 196 -10.40 -3.65 -0.33
CA THR A 196 -11.68 -3.07 0.09
C THR A 196 -12.33 -3.82 1.24
N ILE A 197 -12.01 -5.10 1.42
CA ILE A 197 -12.52 -5.92 2.53
C ILE A 197 -12.17 -5.28 3.88
N PHE A 198 -10.92 -4.81 4.03
CA PHE A 198 -10.48 -4.11 5.23
C PHE A 198 -11.23 -2.80 5.43
N VAL A 199 -11.39 -2.01 4.36
CA VAL A 199 -12.08 -0.71 4.42
C VAL A 199 -13.55 -0.87 4.78
N GLU A 200 -14.25 -1.82 4.17
CA GLU A 200 -15.66 -2.15 4.45
C GLU A 200 -15.83 -2.62 5.90
N SER A 201 -15.03 -3.61 6.33
CA SER A 201 -15.05 -4.11 7.72
C SER A 201 -14.78 -3.00 8.73
N SER A 202 -13.86 -2.09 8.41
CA SER A 202 -13.52 -0.97 9.30
C SER A 202 -14.64 0.06 9.39
N ILE A 203 -15.34 0.34 8.28
CA ILE A 203 -16.53 1.21 8.28
C ILE A 203 -17.66 0.58 9.09
N ASP A 204 -17.92 -0.71 8.90
CA ASP A 204 -18.96 -1.45 9.62
C ASP A 204 -18.70 -1.44 11.13
N GLU A 205 -17.45 -1.71 11.55
CA GLU A 205 -17.07 -1.68 12.96
C GLU A 205 -17.22 -0.28 13.57
N VAL A 206 -16.87 0.77 12.82
CA VAL A 206 -17.11 2.15 13.26
C VAL A 206 -18.61 2.43 13.40
N ILE A 207 -19.45 2.00 12.44
CA ILE A 207 -20.91 2.18 12.53
C ILE A 207 -21.47 1.47 13.76
N VAL A 208 -21.06 0.23 14.01
CA VAL A 208 -21.45 -0.52 15.21
C VAL A 208 -20.99 0.22 16.47
N THR A 209 -19.75 0.68 16.50
CA THR A 209 -19.19 1.46 17.61
C THR A 209 -19.97 2.76 17.83
N LEU A 210 -20.39 3.45 16.77
CA LEU A 210 -21.21 4.65 16.81
C LEU A 210 -22.56 4.37 17.51
N PHE A 211 -23.24 3.27 17.13
CA PHE A 211 -24.50 2.88 17.76
C PHE A 211 -24.31 2.49 19.24
N ILE A 212 -23.25 1.76 19.57
CA ILE A 212 -22.91 1.40 20.95
C ILE A 212 -22.64 2.68 21.77
N ALA A 213 -21.85 3.60 21.24
CA ALA A 213 -21.53 4.86 21.90
C ALA A 213 -22.79 5.70 22.15
N ILE A 214 -23.67 5.84 21.16
CA ILE A 214 -24.96 6.54 21.31
C ILE A 214 -25.82 5.86 22.38
N LEU A 215 -25.90 4.53 22.38
CA LEU A 215 -26.68 3.77 23.36
C LEU A 215 -26.12 3.94 24.78
N LEU A 216 -24.79 3.88 24.94
CA LEU A 216 -24.12 4.07 26.22
C LEU A 216 -24.30 5.49 26.75
N VAL A 217 -24.20 6.50 25.88
CA VAL A 217 -24.47 7.89 26.23
C VAL A 217 -25.93 8.06 26.64
N PHE A 218 -26.87 7.54 25.85
CA PHE A 218 -28.29 7.57 26.18
C PHE A 218 -28.57 6.88 27.53
N ALA A 219 -28.01 5.69 27.76
CA ALA A 219 -28.16 4.96 29.00
C ALA A 219 -27.59 5.74 30.19
N THR A 220 -26.43 6.38 30.01
CA THR A 220 -25.80 7.21 31.03
C THR A 220 -26.70 8.40 31.38
N ILE A 221 -27.17 9.16 30.38
CA ILE A 221 -28.08 10.30 30.57
C ILE A 221 -29.39 9.83 31.25
N PHE A 222 -29.94 8.69 30.84
CA PHE A 222 -31.16 8.15 31.43
C PHE A 222 -30.98 7.77 32.91
N ILE A 223 -29.82 7.23 33.29
CA ILE A 223 -29.50 6.90 34.68
C ILE A 223 -29.44 8.17 35.54
N PHE A 224 -28.86 9.26 35.03
CA PHE A 224 -28.74 10.53 35.75
C PHE A 224 -30.05 11.31 35.81
N LEU A 225 -30.75 11.48 34.67
CA LEU A 225 -31.98 12.28 34.59
C LEU A 225 -33.23 11.50 35.03
N GLN A 226 -33.21 10.17 34.96
CA GLN A 226 -34.30 9.25 35.38
C GLN A 226 -35.66 9.53 34.73
N ASP A 227 -35.68 10.33 33.66
CA ASP A 227 -36.87 10.68 32.89
C ASP A 227 -36.58 10.51 31.39
N TRP A 228 -37.45 9.75 30.72
CA TRP A 228 -37.25 9.42 29.32
C TRP A 228 -37.40 10.65 28.40
N ARG A 229 -38.20 11.65 28.78
CA ARG A 229 -38.42 12.86 27.98
C ARG A 229 -37.23 13.79 28.09
N ALA A 230 -36.68 13.95 29.30
CA ALA A 230 -35.46 14.70 29.53
C ALA A 230 -34.28 14.06 28.77
N THR A 231 -34.19 12.73 28.79
CA THR A 231 -33.15 11.97 28.05
C THR A 231 -33.30 12.08 26.53
N LEU A 232 -34.53 12.22 26.02
CA LEU A 232 -34.78 12.36 24.59
C LEU A 232 -34.17 13.66 24.02
N ILE A 233 -34.04 14.71 24.82
CA ILE A 233 -33.57 16.03 24.34
C ILE A 233 -32.11 15.95 23.87
N PRO A 234 -31.13 15.49 24.68
CA PRO A 234 -29.77 15.27 24.17
C PRO A 234 -29.71 14.15 23.12
N ALA A 235 -30.59 13.15 23.19
CA ALA A 235 -30.62 12.07 22.20
C ALA A 235 -30.94 12.59 20.77
N VAL A 236 -31.81 13.59 20.65
CA VAL A 236 -32.11 14.24 19.36
C VAL A 236 -31.00 15.20 18.93
N ALA A 237 -30.24 15.76 19.88
CA ALA A 237 -29.10 16.63 19.57
C ALA A 237 -27.98 15.91 18.82
N ILE A 238 -27.76 14.61 19.10
CA ILE A 238 -26.67 13.84 18.47
C ILE A 238 -26.88 13.71 16.95
N PRO A 239 -28.00 13.17 16.42
CA PRO A 239 -28.18 13.03 14.98
C PRO A 239 -28.15 14.37 14.23
N VAL A 240 -28.75 15.42 14.81
CA VAL A 240 -28.76 16.76 14.19
C VAL A 240 -27.34 17.30 14.03
N SER A 241 -26.51 17.15 15.06
CA SER A 241 -25.12 17.63 15.04
C SER A 241 -24.27 16.81 14.07
N LEU A 242 -24.41 15.49 14.06
CA LEU A 242 -23.67 14.61 13.15
C LEU A 242 -24.07 14.85 11.68
N ILE A 243 -25.37 14.95 11.37
CA ILE A 243 -25.86 15.23 10.01
C ILE A 243 -25.38 16.61 9.53
N GLY A 244 -25.44 17.62 10.40
CA GLY A 244 -24.88 18.93 10.07
C GLY A 244 -23.37 18.88 9.81
N THR A 245 -22.65 18.05 10.57
CA THR A 245 -21.20 17.87 10.41
C THR A 245 -20.87 17.32 9.04
N PHE A 246 -21.64 16.34 8.55
CA PHE A 246 -21.49 15.85 7.17
C PHE A 246 -21.68 16.97 6.13
N GLY A 247 -22.60 17.91 6.37
CA GLY A 247 -22.78 19.09 5.52
C GLY A 247 -21.53 19.99 5.45
N ILE A 248 -20.90 20.24 6.61
CA ILE A 248 -19.66 21.02 6.66
C ILE A 248 -18.49 20.24 6.04
N MET A 249 -18.36 18.95 6.34
CA MET A 249 -17.34 18.08 5.75
C MET A 249 -17.44 18.08 4.21
N LEU A 250 -18.65 17.96 3.67
CA LEU A 250 -18.90 18.03 2.23
C LEU A 250 -18.48 19.39 1.65
N SER A 251 -18.76 20.49 2.35
CA SER A 251 -18.35 21.83 1.91
C SER A 251 -16.84 22.05 1.90
N LEU A 252 -16.10 21.33 2.76
CA LEU A 252 -14.64 21.33 2.83
C LEU A 252 -13.99 20.32 1.88
N GLY A 253 -14.79 19.52 1.14
CA GLY A 253 -14.30 18.48 0.24
C GLY A 253 -13.76 17.24 0.96
N PHE A 254 -14.17 17.00 2.20
CA PHE A 254 -13.77 15.80 2.94
C PHE A 254 -14.63 14.61 2.57
N SER A 255 -14.00 13.43 2.50
CA SER A 255 -14.68 12.15 2.35
C SER A 255 -15.04 11.56 3.71
N ILE A 256 -15.97 10.60 3.70
CA ILE A 256 -16.14 9.69 4.84
C ILE A 256 -15.04 8.64 4.75
N ASN A 257 -14.16 8.61 5.75
CA ASN A 257 -13.05 7.69 5.86
C ASN A 257 -12.75 7.41 7.34
N MET A 258 -11.83 6.48 7.62
CA MET A 258 -11.49 6.07 8.98
C MET A 258 -11.13 7.22 9.92
N ILE A 259 -10.35 8.21 9.47
CA ILE A 259 -9.92 9.34 10.30
C ILE A 259 -11.10 10.26 10.64
N THR A 260 -11.91 10.61 9.65
CA THR A 260 -13.11 11.43 9.87
C THR A 260 -14.15 10.72 10.73
N LEU A 261 -14.33 9.42 10.55
CA LEU A 261 -15.24 8.58 11.32
C LEU A 261 -14.80 8.46 12.79
N PHE A 262 -13.51 8.26 13.06
CA PHE A 262 -12.99 8.33 14.43
C PHE A 262 -13.20 9.71 15.06
N GLY A 263 -13.01 10.79 14.29
CA GLY A 263 -13.35 12.14 14.72
C GLY A 263 -14.82 12.27 15.14
N LEU A 264 -15.75 11.68 14.37
CA LEU A 264 -17.19 11.68 14.69
C LEU A 264 -17.52 10.84 15.93
N VAL A 265 -16.90 9.67 16.10
CA VAL A 265 -17.10 8.82 17.28
C VAL A 265 -16.65 9.57 18.54
N LEU A 266 -15.48 10.21 18.52
CA LEU A 266 -15.01 11.04 19.63
C LEU A 266 -15.92 12.25 19.86
N ALA A 267 -16.42 12.86 18.79
CA ALA A 267 -17.31 14.00 18.87
C ALA A 267 -18.66 13.67 19.53
N ILE A 268 -19.15 12.43 19.56
CA ILE A 268 -20.43 12.10 20.23
C ILE A 268 -20.42 12.55 21.70
N GLY A 269 -19.35 12.22 22.43
CA GLY A 269 -19.22 12.60 23.83
C GLY A 269 -19.22 14.13 24.00
N ILE A 270 -18.52 14.83 23.12
CA ILE A 270 -18.43 16.30 23.12
C ILE A 270 -19.79 16.93 22.79
N VAL A 271 -20.50 16.38 21.80
CA VAL A 271 -21.77 16.91 21.29
C VAL A 271 -22.86 16.83 22.35
N VAL A 272 -22.89 15.79 23.19
CA VAL A 272 -23.96 15.69 24.19
C VAL A 272 -23.77 16.60 25.40
N ASP A 273 -22.54 16.97 25.73
CA ASP A 273 -22.24 17.71 26.96
C ASP A 273 -23.03 19.02 27.06
N ASP A 274 -23.01 19.85 26.02
CA ASP A 274 -23.73 21.13 26.01
C ASP A 274 -25.26 20.94 26.15
N ALA A 275 -25.81 19.92 25.50
CA ALA A 275 -27.25 19.62 25.58
C ALA A 275 -27.62 19.07 26.97
N ILE A 276 -26.78 18.24 27.58
CA ILE A 276 -26.98 17.70 28.93
C ILE A 276 -27.00 18.85 29.94
N VAL A 277 -26.04 19.78 29.87
CA VAL A 277 -25.95 20.91 30.81
C VAL A 277 -27.23 21.77 30.76
N VAL A 278 -27.76 22.05 29.55
CA VAL A 278 -29.01 22.80 29.40
C VAL A 278 -30.20 22.05 29.98
N VAL A 279 -30.30 20.74 29.72
CA VAL A 279 -31.41 19.90 30.19
C VAL A 279 -31.36 19.72 31.70
N GLU A 280 -30.20 19.37 32.26
CA GLU A 280 -29.97 19.22 33.70
C GLU A 280 -30.34 20.51 34.43
N ASN A 281 -29.86 21.66 33.93
CA ASN A 281 -30.13 22.93 34.58
C ASN A 281 -31.61 23.35 34.47
N SER A 282 -32.27 23.00 33.36
CA SER A 282 -33.72 23.19 33.20
C SER A 282 -34.49 22.34 34.19
N VAL A 283 -34.12 21.06 34.36
CA VAL A 283 -34.75 20.14 35.33
C VAL A 283 -34.53 20.65 36.77
N ARG A 284 -33.32 21.10 37.11
CA ARG A 284 -33.01 21.73 38.41
C ARG A 284 -33.94 22.90 38.71
N ASN A 285 -34.14 23.79 37.74
CA ASN A 285 -35.02 24.96 37.89
C ASN A 285 -36.51 24.58 38.03
N ILE A 286 -36.95 23.48 37.41
CA ILE A 286 -38.31 22.96 37.59
C ILE A 286 -38.47 22.34 38.98
N ASP A 287 -37.51 21.54 39.42
CA ASP A 287 -37.65 20.72 40.63
C ASP A 287 -37.34 21.49 41.93
N GLU A 288 -36.33 22.36 41.94
CA GLU A 288 -35.93 23.14 43.13
C GLU A 288 -36.71 24.45 43.26
N HIS A 289 -36.99 25.13 42.14
CA HIS A 289 -37.64 26.44 42.14
C HIS A 289 -39.12 26.40 41.73
N GLY A 290 -39.64 25.24 41.30
CA GLY A 290 -41.05 25.07 40.97
C GLY A 290 -41.50 25.83 39.73
N LEU A 291 -40.57 26.23 38.86
CA LEU A 291 -40.86 27.03 37.67
C LEU A 291 -41.57 26.18 36.59
N PRO A 292 -42.50 26.75 35.81
CA PRO A 292 -43.07 26.07 34.66
C PRO A 292 -41.97 25.81 33.60
N PRO A 293 -42.06 24.73 32.79
CA PRO A 293 -40.97 24.29 31.90
C PRO A 293 -40.39 25.38 30.98
N LYS A 294 -41.24 26.27 30.47
CA LYS A 294 -40.81 27.40 29.62
C LYS A 294 -39.96 28.43 30.38
N GLU A 295 -40.39 28.83 31.57
CA GLU A 295 -39.65 29.81 32.39
C GLU A 295 -38.37 29.18 32.96
N ALA A 296 -38.44 27.90 33.33
CA ALA A 296 -37.26 27.15 33.75
C ALA A 296 -36.21 27.06 32.65
N ALA A 297 -36.61 26.81 31.39
CA ALA A 297 -35.69 26.77 30.26
C ALA A 297 -35.06 28.14 29.98
N ILE A 298 -35.83 29.24 30.05
CA ILE A 298 -35.29 30.60 29.87
C ILE A 298 -34.25 30.91 30.96
N ARG A 299 -34.60 30.67 32.22
CA ARG A 299 -33.67 30.89 33.34
C ARG A 299 -32.45 29.98 33.25
N ALA A 300 -32.64 28.74 32.81
CA ALA A 300 -31.54 27.82 32.62
C ALA A 300 -30.53 28.36 31.60
N MET A 301 -31.00 28.95 30.50
CA MET A 301 -30.15 29.59 29.50
C MET A 301 -29.42 30.82 30.04
N ASP A 302 -30.06 31.65 30.87
CA ASP A 302 -29.38 32.77 31.54
C ASP A 302 -28.20 32.31 32.42
N GLU A 303 -28.28 31.09 32.96
CA GLU A 303 -27.24 30.49 33.80
C GLU A 303 -26.15 29.75 33.00
N VAL A 304 -26.48 29.09 31.88
CA VAL A 304 -25.56 28.16 31.19
C VAL A 304 -25.11 28.58 29.79
N ALA A 305 -25.72 29.59 29.16
CA ALA A 305 -25.33 30.01 27.81
C ALA A 305 -23.86 30.45 27.72
N GLY A 306 -23.37 31.20 28.72
CA GLY A 306 -21.97 31.63 28.79
C GLY A 306 -20.98 30.46 28.86
N PRO A 307 -21.16 29.49 29.78
CA PRO A 307 -20.40 28.26 29.82
C PRO A 307 -20.41 27.45 28.51
N VAL A 308 -21.57 27.28 27.86
CA VAL A 308 -21.69 26.52 26.58
C VAL A 308 -20.90 27.19 25.45
N VAL A 309 -20.94 28.53 25.35
CA VAL A 309 -20.11 29.25 24.38
C VAL A 309 -18.62 29.11 24.72
N ALA A 310 -18.26 29.15 26.00
CA ALA A 310 -16.88 29.03 26.46
C ALA A 310 -16.27 27.66 26.11
N THR A 311 -16.98 26.56 26.37
CA THR A 311 -16.52 25.20 26.05
C THR A 311 -16.30 25.03 24.55
N THR A 312 -17.24 25.52 23.74
CA THR A 312 -17.17 25.50 22.28
C THR A 312 -15.94 26.25 21.76
N LEU A 313 -15.73 27.49 22.21
CA LEU A 313 -14.59 28.30 21.77
C LEU A 313 -13.25 27.71 22.23
N VAL A 314 -13.20 27.08 23.41
CA VAL A 314 -12.00 26.37 23.89
C VAL A 314 -11.68 25.19 22.99
N LEU A 315 -12.67 24.38 22.63
CA LEU A 315 -12.48 23.24 21.72
C LEU A 315 -12.00 23.70 20.34
N LEU A 316 -12.60 24.76 19.79
CA LEU A 316 -12.12 25.37 18.55
C LEU A 316 -10.69 25.91 18.68
N ALA A 317 -10.35 26.54 19.80
CA ALA A 317 -8.99 27.03 20.06
C ALA A 317 -7.94 25.90 20.17
N VAL A 318 -8.35 24.69 20.54
CA VAL A 318 -7.48 23.51 20.57
C VAL A 318 -7.37 22.87 19.20
N PHE A 319 -8.48 22.63 18.51
CA PHE A 319 -8.50 21.84 17.26
C PHE A 319 -8.21 22.66 16.00
N VAL A 320 -8.67 23.91 15.88
CA VAL A 320 -8.43 24.68 14.65
C VAL A 320 -6.94 24.91 14.36
N PRO A 321 -6.06 25.18 15.36
CA PRO A 321 -4.63 25.30 15.09
C PRO A 321 -3.96 24.03 14.56
N THR A 322 -4.43 22.85 14.96
CA THR A 322 -3.82 21.58 14.51
C THR A 322 -4.08 21.30 13.03
N ALA A 323 -5.12 21.92 12.45
CA ALA A 323 -5.39 21.88 11.02
C ALA A 323 -4.32 22.58 10.15
N PHE A 324 -3.44 23.38 10.75
CA PHE A 324 -2.33 24.07 10.07
C PHE A 324 -1.00 23.29 10.14
N MET A 325 -1.01 22.08 10.69
CA MET A 325 0.14 21.17 10.60
C MET A 325 0.49 20.88 9.13
N GLY A 326 1.78 20.87 8.81
CA GLY A 326 2.27 20.52 7.48
C GLY A 326 2.55 19.01 7.33
N GLY A 327 2.81 18.59 6.10
CA GLY A 327 3.15 17.20 5.77
C GLY A 327 1.97 16.25 5.88
N ILE A 328 2.25 14.94 5.80
CA ILE A 328 1.20 13.91 5.82
C ILE A 328 0.48 13.83 7.17
N THR A 329 1.20 14.03 8.27
CA THR A 329 0.66 14.12 9.62
C THR A 329 -0.37 15.24 9.71
N GLY A 330 -0.08 16.39 9.10
CA GLY A 330 -0.99 17.51 9.05
C GLY A 330 -2.27 17.25 8.28
N GLU A 331 -2.22 16.48 7.20
CA GLU A 331 -3.41 16.06 6.46
C GLU A 331 -4.34 15.16 7.30
N ILE A 332 -3.76 14.24 8.08
CA ILE A 332 -4.51 13.39 9.02
C ILE A 332 -5.17 14.25 10.12
N TYR A 333 -4.38 15.10 10.78
CA TYR A 333 -4.90 15.98 11.84
C TYR A 333 -5.93 16.99 11.32
N ARG A 334 -5.76 17.50 10.10
CA ARG A 334 -6.69 18.46 9.50
C ARG A 334 -8.09 17.87 9.39
N GLN A 335 -8.22 16.64 8.89
CA GLN A 335 -9.52 15.98 8.78
C GLN A 335 -10.13 15.72 10.16
N PHE A 336 -9.35 15.16 11.08
CA PHE A 336 -9.79 14.88 12.44
C PHE A 336 -10.27 16.15 13.18
N ALA A 337 -9.43 17.18 13.18
CA ALA A 337 -9.65 18.41 13.94
C ALA A 337 -10.82 19.23 13.40
N LEU A 338 -10.95 19.36 12.08
CA LEU A 338 -12.03 20.13 11.48
C LEU A 338 -13.37 19.40 11.55
N THR A 339 -13.39 18.06 11.52
CA THR A 339 -14.60 17.27 11.77
C THR A 339 -15.10 17.47 13.20
N ILE A 340 -14.23 17.39 14.22
CA ILE A 340 -14.60 17.64 15.62
C ILE A 340 -15.04 19.09 15.82
N SER A 341 -14.32 20.05 15.22
CA SER A 341 -14.66 21.47 15.28
C SER A 341 -16.04 21.75 14.70
N ALA A 342 -16.37 21.16 13.56
CA ALA A 342 -17.67 21.26 12.92
C ALA A 342 -18.78 20.66 13.80
N ALA A 343 -18.56 19.44 14.33
CA ALA A 343 -19.52 18.78 15.22
C ALA A 343 -19.79 19.57 16.50
N THR A 344 -18.73 20.10 17.11
CA THR A 344 -18.83 20.93 18.33
C THR A 344 -19.56 22.23 18.03
N LEU A 345 -19.24 22.91 16.92
CA LEU A 345 -19.90 24.16 16.55
C LEU A 345 -21.41 23.96 16.33
N ILE A 346 -21.79 22.91 15.62
CA ILE A 346 -23.21 22.61 15.38
C ILE A 346 -23.89 22.19 16.68
N SER A 347 -23.21 21.42 17.54
CA SER A 347 -23.76 21.06 18.84
C SER A 347 -24.05 22.29 19.70
N SER A 348 -23.12 23.24 19.75
CA SER A 348 -23.29 24.50 20.47
C SER A 348 -24.52 25.28 19.97
N ILE A 349 -24.65 25.42 18.64
CA ILE A 349 -25.82 26.06 18.03
C ILE A 349 -27.10 25.33 18.46
N ASN A 350 -27.08 24.01 18.45
CA ASN A 350 -28.20 23.18 18.83
C ASN A 350 -28.54 23.30 20.32
N ALA A 351 -27.53 23.35 21.20
CA ALA A 351 -27.68 23.55 22.64
C ALA A 351 -28.21 24.93 22.99
N LEU A 352 -27.84 25.97 22.24
CA LEU A 352 -28.31 27.34 22.46
C LEU A 352 -29.72 27.60 21.87
N THR A 353 -30.19 26.77 20.94
CA THR A 353 -31.44 27.00 20.22
C THR A 353 -32.47 25.88 20.38
N MET A 354 -32.17 24.68 19.89
CA MET A 354 -33.10 23.55 19.87
C MET A 354 -33.31 22.97 21.27
N SER A 355 -32.24 22.74 22.04
CA SER A 355 -32.31 22.14 23.38
C SER A 355 -33.24 22.92 24.32
N PRO A 356 -33.12 24.25 24.51
CA PRO A 356 -34.05 24.99 25.39
C PRO A 356 -35.48 25.01 24.86
N ALA A 357 -35.68 25.02 23.53
CA ALA A 357 -37.01 24.92 22.93
C ALA A 357 -37.66 23.56 23.23
N LEU A 358 -36.90 22.46 23.10
CA LEU A 358 -37.35 21.12 23.46
C LEU A 358 -37.58 20.98 24.97
N CYS A 359 -36.73 21.60 25.80
CA CYS A 359 -36.94 21.66 27.25
C CYS A 359 -38.29 22.28 27.61
N ALA A 360 -38.61 23.43 26.99
CA ALA A 360 -39.87 24.13 27.22
C ALA A 360 -41.11 23.34 26.78
N LEU A 361 -40.97 22.46 25.76
CA LEU A 361 -42.08 21.68 25.20
C LEU A 361 -42.25 20.30 25.84
N LEU A 362 -41.15 19.62 26.19
CA LEU A 362 -41.16 18.21 26.58
C LEU A 362 -41.03 17.99 28.09
N LEU A 363 -40.31 18.86 28.81
CA LEU A 363 -40.08 18.69 30.24
C LEU A 363 -41.36 18.85 31.05
N ARG A 364 -41.40 18.14 32.17
CA ARG A 364 -42.48 18.18 33.15
C ARG A 364 -41.87 18.13 34.55
N PRO A 365 -42.60 18.57 35.59
CA PRO A 365 -42.17 18.38 36.97
C PRO A 365 -41.88 16.92 37.28
N THR A 366 -40.72 16.64 37.89
CA THR A 366 -40.29 15.27 38.17
C THR A 366 -41.25 14.61 39.17
N SER A 367 -41.64 13.36 38.89
CA SER A 367 -42.56 12.63 39.76
C SER A 367 -41.91 12.35 41.13
N LYS A 368 -42.61 12.69 42.22
CA LYS A 368 -42.16 12.40 43.60
C LYS A 368 -42.06 10.89 43.91
N LYS A 369 -42.64 10.01 43.08
CA LYS A 369 -42.58 8.54 43.26
C LYS A 369 -41.53 7.94 42.34
N LYS A 370 -40.25 8.03 42.73
CA LYS A 370 -39.13 7.36 42.04
C LYS A 370 -39.10 5.85 42.32
N ASN A 371 -38.67 5.06 41.32
CA ASN A 371 -38.48 3.62 41.46
C ASN A 371 -37.44 3.27 42.54
N ILE A 372 -37.49 2.04 43.09
CA ILE A 372 -36.56 1.59 44.15
C ILE A 372 -35.10 1.68 43.69
N LEU A 373 -34.82 1.34 42.42
CA LEU A 373 -33.48 1.42 41.84
C LEU A 373 -32.93 2.85 41.83
N PHE A 374 -33.73 3.80 41.33
CA PHE A 374 -33.38 5.21 41.29
C PHE A 374 -33.18 5.82 42.67
N ARG A 375 -34.02 5.46 43.66
CA ARG A 375 -33.82 5.91 45.04
C ARG A 375 -32.51 5.42 45.66
N LYS A 376 -32.06 4.20 45.33
CA LYS A 376 -30.77 3.67 45.78
C LYS A 376 -29.61 4.37 45.07
N PHE A 377 -29.74 4.65 43.77
CA PHE A 377 -28.76 5.43 43.01
C PHE A 377 -28.62 6.83 43.58
N ASP A 378 -29.72 7.56 43.76
CA ASP A 378 -29.76 8.91 44.35
C ASP A 378 -29.10 8.92 45.72
N ALA A 379 -29.47 7.99 46.62
CA ALA A 379 -28.87 7.91 47.95
C ALA A 379 -27.35 7.63 47.90
N GLY A 380 -26.89 6.79 46.98
CA GLY A 380 -25.47 6.55 46.75
C GLY A 380 -24.75 7.77 46.20
N PHE A 381 -25.37 8.48 45.25
CA PHE A 381 -24.86 9.69 44.63
C PHE A 381 -24.79 10.85 45.64
N ASP A 382 -25.78 10.99 46.53
CA ASP A 382 -25.78 11.98 47.61
C ASP A 382 -24.65 11.72 48.61
N VAL A 383 -24.40 10.45 48.96
CA VAL A 383 -23.27 10.04 49.79
C VAL A 383 -21.95 10.39 49.11
N ALA A 384 -21.81 10.07 47.81
CA ALA A 384 -20.63 10.40 47.03
C ALA A 384 -20.40 11.93 46.95
N THR A 385 -21.45 12.70 46.67
CA THR A 385 -21.43 14.17 46.60
C THR A 385 -21.06 14.78 47.94
N THR A 386 -21.66 14.32 49.03
CA THR A 386 -21.33 14.77 50.38
C THR A 386 -19.89 14.42 50.76
N GLY A 387 -19.41 13.25 50.34
CA GLY A 387 -18.01 12.83 50.50
C GLY A 387 -17.04 13.72 49.72
N TYR A 388 -17.32 13.95 48.45
CA TYR A 388 -16.57 14.86 47.58
C TYR A 388 -16.52 16.27 48.17
N MET A 389 -17.65 16.83 48.60
CA MET A 389 -17.71 18.15 49.23
C MET A 389 -16.88 18.23 50.53
N LYS A 390 -16.84 17.15 51.32
CA LYS A 390 -15.96 17.07 52.51
C LYS A 390 -14.48 17.06 52.10
N LEU A 391 -14.11 16.32 51.07
CA LEU A 391 -12.74 16.28 50.55
C LEU A 391 -12.31 17.64 50.01
N VAL A 392 -13.15 18.31 49.21
CA VAL A 392 -12.88 19.66 48.70
C VAL A 392 -12.72 20.65 49.84
N ARG A 393 -13.65 20.67 50.82
CA ARG A 393 -13.54 21.54 52.00
C ARG A 393 -12.27 21.26 52.83
N GLY A 394 -11.88 19.98 52.94
CA GLY A 394 -10.63 19.58 53.58
C GLY A 394 -9.39 20.03 52.82
N GLY A 395 -9.40 19.90 51.49
CA GLY A 395 -8.34 20.32 50.59
C GLY A 395 -8.14 21.82 50.58
N LEU A 396 -9.22 22.60 50.60
CA LEU A 396 -9.18 24.07 50.71
C LEU A 396 -8.58 24.56 52.04
N ARG A 397 -8.64 23.76 53.12
CA ARG A 397 -7.95 24.08 54.39
C ARG A 397 -6.47 23.71 54.37
N LYS A 398 -6.07 22.84 53.44
CA LYS A 398 -4.70 22.32 53.28
C LYS A 398 -4.15 22.68 51.90
N THR A 399 -4.41 23.90 51.44
CA THR A 399 -4.11 24.36 50.07
C THR A 399 -2.64 24.14 49.69
N PHE A 400 -1.70 24.39 50.61
CA PHE A 400 -0.28 24.15 50.34
C PHE A 400 0.01 22.68 50.01
N ILE A 401 -0.57 21.73 50.76
CA ILE A 401 -0.42 20.29 50.49
C ILE A 401 -1.04 19.92 49.14
N MET A 402 -2.22 20.47 48.83
CA MET A 402 -2.87 20.22 47.54
C MET A 402 -2.07 20.78 46.36
N LEU A 403 -1.41 21.93 46.52
CA LEU A 403 -0.52 22.48 45.50
C LEU A 403 0.73 21.61 45.31
N VAL A 404 1.30 21.04 46.37
CA VAL A 404 2.40 20.08 46.27
C VAL A 404 1.96 18.81 45.55
N ILE A 405 0.79 18.26 45.89
CA ILE A 405 0.25 17.07 45.21
C ILE A 405 0.03 17.37 43.72
N PHE A 406 -0.58 18.51 43.40
CA PHE A 406 -0.75 18.97 42.02
C PHE A 406 0.59 19.05 41.29
N ALA A 407 1.59 19.73 41.87
CA ALA A 407 2.91 19.86 41.27
C ALA A 407 3.58 18.49 41.04
N VAL A 408 3.44 17.54 41.98
CA VAL A 408 3.96 16.18 41.84
C VAL A 408 3.26 15.42 40.70
N ILE A 409 1.93 15.51 40.60
CA ILE A 409 1.17 14.85 39.53
C ILE A 409 1.51 15.46 38.17
N SER A 410 1.55 16.79 38.06
CA SER A 410 1.94 17.48 36.83
C SER A 410 3.39 17.13 36.42
N ALA A 411 4.31 17.07 37.38
CA ALA A 411 5.69 16.66 37.12
C ALA A 411 5.78 15.19 36.69
N ALA A 412 5.02 14.30 37.31
CA ALA A 412 4.94 12.89 36.91
C ALA A 412 4.35 12.72 35.51
N GLY A 413 3.32 13.49 35.17
CA GLY A 413 2.72 13.49 33.83
C GLY A 413 3.69 13.99 32.77
N PHE A 414 4.38 15.09 33.05
CA PHE A 414 5.40 15.63 32.15
C PHE A 414 6.62 14.70 32.00
N TRP A 415 7.08 14.09 33.09
CA TRP A 415 8.17 13.12 33.07
C TRP A 415 7.79 11.85 32.30
N GLY A 416 6.58 11.34 32.52
CA GLY A 416 6.05 10.20 31.77
C GLY A 416 5.89 10.52 30.28
N PHE A 417 5.44 11.73 29.93
CA PHE A 417 5.36 12.19 28.54
C PHE A 417 6.73 12.18 27.83
N ILE A 418 7.79 12.66 28.49
CA ILE A 418 9.16 12.61 27.93
C ILE A 418 9.68 11.18 27.80
N LYS A 419 9.20 10.27 28.65
CA LYS A 419 9.60 8.86 28.66
C LYS A 419 8.80 7.97 27.71
N LEU A 420 7.66 8.44 27.21
CA LEU A 420 6.86 7.69 26.26
C LEU A 420 7.61 7.58 24.93
N PRO A 421 7.72 6.37 24.38
CA PRO A 421 8.41 6.18 23.11
C PRO A 421 7.53 6.79 21.99
N GLY A 422 8.16 7.56 21.10
CA GLY A 422 7.45 8.20 19.99
C GLY A 422 7.17 7.20 18.87
N GLY A 423 5.95 7.17 18.36
CA GLY A 423 5.57 6.39 17.20
C GLY A 423 4.95 7.28 16.12
N PHE A 424 4.56 6.69 14.99
CA PHE A 424 3.90 7.42 13.91
C PHE A 424 2.50 6.89 13.61
N ILE A 425 2.37 5.71 13.03
CA ILE A 425 1.08 5.07 12.78
C ILE A 425 1.21 3.60 13.16
N PRO A 426 0.30 3.06 13.99
CA PRO A 426 0.38 1.67 14.42
C PRO A 426 0.21 0.71 13.22
N THR A 427 0.87 -0.44 13.30
CA THR A 427 0.65 -1.52 12.35
C THR A 427 -0.71 -2.18 12.60
N GLU A 428 -1.57 -2.17 11.60
CA GLU A 428 -2.91 -2.75 11.66
C GLU A 428 -2.97 -4.10 10.94
N ASP A 429 -3.91 -4.94 11.37
CA ASP A 429 -4.24 -6.16 10.67
C ASP A 429 -5.18 -5.84 9.50
N GLN A 430 -4.62 -5.69 8.30
CA GLN A 430 -5.37 -5.36 7.08
C GLN A 430 -5.93 -6.61 6.36
N GLY A 431 -5.88 -7.79 6.98
CA GLY A 431 -6.41 -9.03 6.38
C GLY A 431 -5.49 -9.71 5.37
N TYR A 432 -4.22 -9.30 5.29
CA TYR A 432 -3.20 -9.98 4.49
C TYR A 432 -1.78 -9.72 5.00
N ALA A 433 -0.85 -10.56 4.57
CA ALA A 433 0.58 -10.35 4.70
C ALA A 433 1.30 -10.59 3.36
N MET A 434 2.54 -10.12 3.28
CA MET A 434 3.41 -10.39 2.16
C MET A 434 4.64 -11.15 2.61
N ALA A 435 5.18 -11.96 1.72
CA ALA A 435 6.47 -12.58 1.92
C ALA A 435 7.29 -12.55 0.64
N THR A 436 8.60 -12.67 0.79
CA THR A 436 9.53 -12.85 -0.32
C THR A 436 10.55 -13.91 0.04
N VAL A 437 11.00 -14.67 -0.95
CA VAL A 437 12.12 -15.61 -0.82
C VAL A 437 13.21 -15.22 -1.81
N GLN A 438 14.44 -15.13 -1.32
CA GLN A 438 15.62 -14.88 -2.13
C GLN A 438 16.57 -16.08 -2.07
N LEU A 439 16.72 -16.76 -3.19
CA LEU A 439 17.69 -17.85 -3.37
C LEU A 439 19.11 -17.27 -3.61
N PRO A 440 20.17 -18.09 -3.47
CA PRO A 440 21.53 -17.67 -3.79
C PRO A 440 21.67 -17.06 -5.18
N ASP A 441 22.60 -16.10 -5.30
CA ASP A 441 22.87 -15.39 -6.55
C ASP A 441 23.21 -16.36 -7.70
N GLY A 442 22.63 -16.11 -8.87
CA GLY A 442 22.76 -16.99 -10.04
C GLY A 442 21.85 -18.23 -10.02
N ALA A 443 20.98 -18.41 -9.00
CA ALA A 443 19.94 -19.42 -9.05
C ALA A 443 19.01 -19.20 -10.26
N SER A 444 18.71 -20.30 -10.95
CA SER A 444 17.83 -20.27 -12.12
C SER A 444 16.37 -20.14 -11.71
N PHE A 445 15.57 -19.55 -12.59
CA PHE A 445 14.12 -19.44 -12.42
C PHE A 445 13.47 -20.79 -12.04
N ASN A 446 13.84 -21.88 -12.74
CA ASN A 446 13.30 -23.21 -12.47
C ASN A 446 13.61 -23.76 -11.06
N ARG A 447 14.71 -23.32 -10.44
CA ARG A 447 15.03 -23.68 -9.05
C ARG A 447 14.15 -22.88 -8.10
N THR A 448 14.02 -21.57 -8.34
CA THR A 448 13.17 -20.66 -7.58
C THR A 448 11.71 -21.09 -7.61
N ASP A 449 11.19 -21.43 -8.79
CA ASP A 449 9.82 -21.92 -9.00
C ASP A 449 9.48 -23.12 -8.09
N LYS A 450 10.40 -24.10 -7.98
CA LYS A 450 10.24 -25.26 -7.10
C LYS A 450 10.27 -24.91 -5.61
N VAL A 451 11.16 -24.00 -5.21
CA VAL A 451 11.25 -23.55 -3.81
C VAL A 451 10.01 -22.76 -3.43
N VAL A 452 9.54 -21.87 -4.31
CA VAL A 452 8.30 -21.11 -4.14
C VAL A 452 7.12 -22.05 -4.00
N ALA A 453 6.96 -23.05 -4.88
CA ALA A 453 5.88 -24.02 -4.78
C ALA A 453 5.89 -24.76 -3.43
N SER A 454 7.06 -25.23 -2.97
CA SER A 454 7.19 -25.92 -1.68
C SER A 454 6.90 -25.02 -0.47
N ILE A 455 7.22 -23.72 -0.55
CA ILE A 455 6.87 -22.76 0.49
C ILE A 455 5.36 -22.49 0.48
N THR A 456 4.75 -22.31 -0.71
CA THR A 456 3.31 -22.10 -0.86
C THR A 456 2.50 -23.23 -0.22
N GLU A 457 2.88 -24.51 -0.43
CA GLU A 457 2.20 -25.66 0.20
C GLU A 457 2.11 -25.51 1.72
N LYS A 458 3.20 -25.09 2.36
CA LYS A 458 3.26 -24.91 3.81
C LYS A 458 2.47 -23.69 4.29
N ILE A 459 2.41 -22.62 3.49
CA ILE A 459 1.67 -21.41 3.86
C ILE A 459 0.16 -21.68 3.78
N VAL A 460 -0.31 -22.40 2.76
CA VAL A 460 -1.73 -22.76 2.60
C VAL A 460 -2.25 -23.62 3.76
N GLU A 461 -1.37 -24.39 4.42
CA GLU A 461 -1.73 -25.19 5.61
C GLU A 461 -1.88 -24.37 6.91
N ILE A 462 -1.51 -23.08 6.92
CA ILE A 462 -1.63 -22.24 8.12
C ILE A 462 -3.10 -21.90 8.38
N GLY A 463 -3.59 -22.21 9.58
CA GLY A 463 -4.94 -21.81 10.00
C GLY A 463 -5.15 -20.29 9.93
N GLY A 464 -6.23 -19.86 9.26
CA GLY A 464 -6.56 -18.46 9.02
C GLY A 464 -6.04 -17.88 7.70
N VAL A 465 -5.31 -18.67 6.89
CA VAL A 465 -4.93 -18.29 5.51
C VAL A 465 -6.01 -18.77 4.54
N SER A 466 -6.54 -17.84 3.75
CA SER A 466 -7.59 -18.10 2.76
C SER A 466 -7.01 -18.51 1.40
N SER A 467 -6.01 -17.79 0.92
CA SER A 467 -5.33 -18.07 -0.36
C SER A 467 -3.92 -17.47 -0.42
N VAL A 468 -3.08 -18.04 -1.27
CA VAL A 468 -1.70 -17.63 -1.50
C VAL A 468 -1.47 -17.42 -3.00
N THR A 469 -1.31 -16.15 -3.39
CA THR A 469 -0.81 -15.84 -4.74
C THR A 469 0.71 -15.79 -4.70
N SER A 470 1.36 -16.65 -5.47
CA SER A 470 2.83 -16.70 -5.57
C SER A 470 3.31 -16.28 -6.96
N VAL A 471 4.39 -15.50 -6.99
CA VAL A 471 4.98 -14.93 -8.21
C VAL A 471 6.49 -15.22 -8.20
N PRO A 472 6.92 -16.43 -8.64
CA PRO A 472 8.33 -16.70 -8.85
C PRO A 472 8.90 -15.83 -9.98
N GLY A 473 10.15 -15.43 -9.82
CA GLY A 473 10.85 -14.54 -10.74
C GLY A 473 10.65 -13.05 -10.45
N PHE A 474 9.89 -12.68 -9.40
CA PHE A 474 9.60 -11.28 -9.05
C PHE A 474 10.05 -10.94 -7.63
N SER A 475 10.69 -9.78 -7.47
CA SER A 475 11.01 -9.17 -6.17
C SER A 475 10.11 -7.96 -5.95
N ILE A 476 9.18 -8.04 -5.00
CA ILE A 476 8.36 -6.89 -4.59
C ILE A 476 9.17 -5.79 -3.91
N LEU A 477 10.30 -6.16 -3.29
CA LEU A 477 11.19 -5.21 -2.62
C LEU A 477 12.01 -4.38 -3.61
N ASP A 478 12.46 -5.00 -4.71
CA ASP A 478 13.21 -4.31 -5.77
C ASP A 478 12.30 -3.77 -6.88
N GLY A 479 11.03 -4.17 -6.91
CA GLY A 479 10.08 -3.84 -7.97
C GLY A 479 10.51 -4.36 -9.35
N ALA A 480 11.27 -5.47 -9.39
CA ALA A 480 11.93 -5.95 -10.60
C ALA A 480 11.85 -7.48 -10.78
N ALA A 481 12.00 -7.93 -12.02
CA ALA A 481 12.15 -9.34 -12.34
C ALA A 481 13.55 -9.83 -11.95
N ALA A 482 13.61 -10.87 -11.12
CA ALA A 482 14.83 -11.48 -10.61
C ALA A 482 14.68 -13.01 -10.57
N SER A 483 15.54 -13.74 -11.28
CA SER A 483 15.39 -15.20 -11.44
C SER A 483 15.56 -15.99 -10.14
N ASN A 484 16.22 -15.42 -9.14
CA ASN A 484 16.45 -16.00 -7.82
C ASN A 484 15.47 -15.48 -6.75
N SER A 485 14.44 -14.73 -7.12
CA SER A 485 13.47 -14.15 -6.18
C SER A 485 12.06 -14.69 -6.42
N GLY A 486 11.28 -14.80 -5.35
CA GLY A 486 9.83 -15.04 -5.41
C GLY A 486 9.09 -14.15 -4.43
N THR A 487 7.86 -13.77 -4.79
CA THR A 487 6.96 -12.98 -3.95
C THR A 487 5.70 -13.80 -3.63
N PHE A 488 5.16 -13.63 -2.44
CA PHE A 488 3.91 -14.22 -1.98
C PHE A 488 2.98 -13.13 -1.45
N PHE A 489 1.75 -13.10 -1.94
CA PHE A 489 0.64 -12.37 -1.34
C PHE A 489 -0.22 -13.39 -0.60
N ILE A 490 -0.29 -13.25 0.72
CA ILE A 490 -0.89 -14.22 1.64
C ILE A 490 -2.15 -13.58 2.19
N MET A 491 -3.30 -14.03 1.74
CA MET A 491 -4.59 -13.46 2.07
C MET A 491 -5.19 -14.25 3.24
N PHE A 492 -5.77 -13.54 4.20
CA PHE A 492 -6.35 -14.17 5.38
C PHE A 492 -7.84 -14.39 5.21
N ASP A 493 -8.38 -15.33 5.98
CA ASP A 493 -9.82 -15.44 6.17
C ASP A 493 -10.40 -14.15 6.79
N THR A 494 -11.71 -13.95 6.67
CA THR A 494 -12.35 -12.77 7.24
C THR A 494 -12.17 -12.73 8.75
N PHE A 495 -12.16 -11.52 9.32
CA PHE A 495 -11.96 -11.30 10.76
C PHE A 495 -12.94 -12.12 11.62
N GLU A 496 -14.19 -12.24 11.17
CA GLU A 496 -15.25 -13.00 11.86
C GLU A 496 -14.97 -14.51 11.93
N GLN A 497 -14.33 -15.07 10.89
CA GLN A 497 -13.99 -16.49 10.82
C GLN A 497 -12.75 -16.82 11.65
N ARG A 498 -11.74 -15.95 11.62
CA ARG A 498 -10.41 -16.26 12.15
C ARG A 498 -10.16 -15.76 13.57
N ASN A 499 -10.79 -14.65 13.99
CA ASN A 499 -10.59 -14.10 15.33
C ASN A 499 -11.04 -15.06 16.46
N PRO A 500 -12.19 -15.77 16.35
CA PRO A 500 -12.62 -16.72 17.38
C PRO A 500 -11.65 -17.89 17.58
N GLU A 501 -10.97 -18.31 16.51
CA GLU A 501 -9.97 -19.39 16.52
C GLU A 501 -8.58 -18.92 17.02
N GLY A 502 -8.40 -17.61 17.25
CA GLY A 502 -7.14 -17.03 17.70
C GLY A 502 -6.11 -16.78 16.58
N TYR A 503 -6.51 -16.89 15.32
CA TYR A 503 -5.66 -16.67 14.13
C TYR A 503 -5.49 -15.16 13.84
N THR A 504 -4.82 -14.47 14.75
CA THR A 504 -4.45 -13.06 14.62
C THR A 504 -3.29 -12.86 13.64
N LEU A 505 -3.07 -11.64 13.15
CA LEU A 505 -1.86 -11.29 12.40
C LEU A 505 -0.58 -11.76 13.10
N ALA A 506 -0.49 -11.58 14.42
CA ALA A 506 0.69 -11.98 15.19
C ALA A 506 0.91 -13.50 15.16
N TYR A 507 -0.17 -14.29 15.20
CA TYR A 507 -0.11 -15.75 15.05
C TYR A 507 0.40 -16.15 13.65
N ILE A 508 -0.23 -15.64 12.59
CA ILE A 508 0.13 -15.98 11.21
C ILE A 508 1.58 -15.57 10.89
N MET A 509 1.97 -14.34 11.28
CA MET A 509 3.35 -13.88 11.14
C MET A 509 4.35 -14.75 11.92
N GLY A 510 3.95 -15.29 13.07
CA GLY A 510 4.72 -16.27 13.84
C GLY A 510 4.93 -17.58 13.08
N GLU A 511 3.89 -18.14 12.46
CA GLU A 511 3.98 -19.35 11.64
C GLU A 511 4.83 -19.12 10.38
N LEU A 512 4.67 -17.97 9.71
CA LEU A 512 5.51 -17.61 8.56
C LEU A 512 7.00 -17.53 8.93
N ARG A 513 7.33 -17.01 10.12
CA ARG A 513 8.72 -17.01 10.62
C ARG A 513 9.25 -18.42 10.86
N LYS A 514 8.41 -19.37 11.30
CA LYS A 514 8.82 -20.79 11.43
C LYS A 514 9.11 -21.41 10.07
N ILE A 515 8.27 -21.15 9.06
CA ILE A 515 8.51 -21.61 7.68
C ILE A 515 9.81 -21.00 7.14
N ALA A 516 10.02 -19.71 7.37
CA ALA A 516 11.24 -19.01 6.96
C ALA A 516 12.49 -19.64 7.60
N ALA A 517 12.45 -19.97 8.90
CA ALA A 517 13.56 -20.63 9.59
C ALA A 517 13.85 -22.06 9.09
N GLN A 518 12.86 -22.74 8.49
CA GLN A 518 13.01 -24.08 7.92
C GLN A 518 13.41 -24.07 6.43
N THR A 519 13.40 -22.91 5.78
CA THR A 519 13.76 -22.77 4.37
C THR A 519 15.28 -22.81 4.22
N GLN A 520 15.81 -23.89 3.63
CA GLN A 520 17.26 -24.07 3.46
C GLN A 520 17.81 -23.48 2.15
N ASP A 521 17.00 -23.47 1.09
CA ASP A 521 17.44 -23.11 -0.26
C ASP A 521 17.43 -21.59 -0.54
N GLY A 522 17.10 -20.75 0.45
CA GLY A 522 17.05 -19.30 0.32
C GLY A 522 16.65 -18.62 1.63
N ILE A 523 16.67 -17.29 1.64
CA ILE A 523 16.23 -16.48 2.77
C ILE A 523 14.80 -16.04 2.50
N MET A 524 13.87 -16.49 3.32
CA MET A 524 12.47 -16.04 3.29
C MET A 524 12.25 -14.96 4.34
N MET A 525 11.52 -13.90 3.97
CA MET A 525 11.16 -12.79 4.83
C MET A 525 9.67 -12.51 4.68
N SER A 526 8.96 -12.33 5.79
CA SER A 526 7.56 -11.94 5.81
C SER A 526 7.38 -10.60 6.52
N PHE A 527 6.41 -9.81 6.06
CA PHE A 527 6.10 -8.50 6.60
C PHE A 527 4.61 -8.17 6.42
N PRO A 528 4.01 -7.42 7.36
CA PRO A 528 2.71 -6.83 7.16
C PRO A 528 2.77 -5.69 6.11
N PRO A 529 1.63 -5.31 5.52
CA PRO A 529 1.57 -4.13 4.68
C PRO A 529 1.82 -2.83 5.47
N PRO A 530 2.16 -1.73 4.78
CA PRO A 530 2.26 -0.43 5.43
C PRO A 530 0.86 0.04 5.91
N PRO A 531 0.77 0.69 7.08
CA PRO A 531 -0.48 1.27 7.60
C PRO A 531 -1.21 2.19 6.62
N ILE A 532 -0.47 2.98 5.85
CA ILE A 532 -1.02 3.76 4.73
C ILE A 532 -0.51 3.17 3.43
N MET A 533 -1.42 2.60 2.65
CA MET A 533 -1.12 2.09 1.32
C MET A 533 -0.53 3.19 0.43
N GLY A 534 0.58 2.89 -0.24
CA GLY A 534 1.29 3.83 -1.12
C GLY A 534 2.49 4.54 -0.46
N LEU A 535 2.70 4.40 0.85
CA LEU A 535 3.88 4.92 1.55
C LEU A 535 4.99 3.87 1.73
N GLY A 536 5.25 3.07 0.70
CA GLY A 536 6.28 2.02 0.71
C GLY A 536 5.73 0.62 0.42
N SER A 537 6.62 -0.36 0.38
CA SER A 537 6.30 -1.77 0.08
C SER A 537 6.22 -2.66 1.33
N THR A 538 6.81 -2.24 2.46
CA THR A 538 6.85 -2.98 3.72
C THR A 538 6.44 -2.09 4.89
N GLY A 539 5.87 -2.66 5.95
CA GLY A 539 5.84 -1.99 7.26
C GLY A 539 7.23 -1.91 7.90
N GLY A 540 7.38 -1.08 8.94
CA GLY A 540 8.64 -0.89 9.66
C GLY A 540 9.45 0.31 9.16
N PHE A 541 10.78 0.22 9.25
CA PHE A 541 11.68 1.27 8.77
C PHE A 541 12.24 0.97 7.37
N SER A 542 12.51 2.02 6.61
CA SER A 542 13.11 1.96 5.27
C SER A 542 14.11 3.10 5.11
N LEU A 543 15.34 2.77 4.73
CA LEU A 543 16.39 3.75 4.46
C LEU A 543 17.19 3.39 3.20
N GLN A 544 17.87 4.40 2.69
CA GLN A 544 18.75 4.32 1.54
C GLN A 544 20.18 4.58 2.01
N LEU A 545 21.04 3.55 1.91
CA LEU A 545 22.46 3.71 2.13
C LEU A 545 23.11 4.14 0.81
N GLU A 546 23.66 5.34 0.79
CA GLU A 546 24.15 6.02 -0.41
C GLU A 546 25.68 5.99 -0.50
N ASP A 547 26.20 5.66 -1.69
CA ASP A 547 27.59 5.91 -2.04
C ASP A 547 27.76 7.35 -2.52
N ARG A 548 28.15 8.23 -1.58
CA ARG A 548 28.31 9.68 -1.83
C ARG A 548 29.67 10.05 -2.43
N ALA A 549 30.67 9.19 -2.30
CA ALA A 549 32.01 9.42 -2.83
C ALA A 549 32.31 8.67 -4.14
N GLY A 550 31.41 7.79 -4.59
CA GLY A 550 31.60 6.98 -5.79
C GLY A 550 32.65 5.89 -5.61
N VAL A 551 32.73 5.28 -4.43
CA VAL A 551 33.69 4.20 -4.13
C VAL A 551 33.39 2.91 -4.89
N GLY A 552 32.15 2.72 -5.35
CA GLY A 552 31.75 1.62 -6.22
C GLY A 552 30.89 0.56 -5.55
N PHE A 553 30.24 -0.27 -6.38
CA PHE A 553 29.18 -1.18 -5.93
C PHE A 553 29.67 -2.25 -4.94
N ASN A 554 30.87 -2.79 -5.10
CA ASN A 554 31.39 -3.83 -4.21
C ASN A 554 31.52 -3.32 -2.77
N THR A 555 32.16 -2.16 -2.59
CA THR A 555 32.28 -1.52 -1.28
C THR A 555 30.90 -1.12 -0.73
N LEU A 556 30.00 -0.60 -1.57
CA LEU A 556 28.62 -0.33 -1.17
C LEU A 556 27.93 -1.60 -0.64
N GLY A 557 28.10 -2.73 -1.32
CA GLY A 557 27.51 -4.01 -0.91
C GLY A 557 28.08 -4.56 0.39
N GLU A 558 29.40 -4.46 0.57
CA GLU A 558 30.08 -4.87 1.82
C GLU A 558 29.59 -4.03 3.00
N VAL A 559 29.62 -2.69 2.88
CA VAL A 559 29.18 -1.80 3.97
C VAL A 559 27.69 -1.97 4.25
N THR A 560 26.86 -2.11 3.21
CA THR A 560 25.42 -2.41 3.39
C THR A 560 25.21 -3.68 4.19
N ARG A 561 25.94 -4.74 3.85
CA ARG A 561 25.85 -6.03 4.56
C ARG A 561 26.26 -5.90 6.01
N ASP A 562 27.43 -5.32 6.25
CA ASP A 562 27.97 -5.18 7.59
C ASP A 562 27.06 -4.28 8.44
N PHE A 563 26.45 -3.25 7.84
CA PHE A 563 25.50 -2.36 8.50
C PHE A 563 24.20 -3.07 8.92
N TYR A 564 23.49 -3.74 8.00
CA TYR A 564 22.22 -4.39 8.38
C TYR A 564 22.44 -5.60 9.32
N MET A 565 23.59 -6.28 9.21
CA MET A 565 23.96 -7.34 10.14
C MET A 565 24.22 -6.77 11.54
N SER A 566 24.99 -5.69 11.64
CA SER A 566 25.23 -5.00 12.92
C SER A 566 23.93 -4.46 13.53
N ALA A 567 23.01 -3.96 12.70
CA ALA A 567 21.68 -3.55 13.14
C ALA A 567 20.89 -4.72 13.72
N SER A 568 20.97 -5.91 13.10
CA SER A 568 20.29 -7.11 13.56
C SER A 568 20.88 -7.73 14.84
N GLU A 569 22.08 -7.31 15.26
CA GLU A 569 22.68 -7.70 16.55
C GLU A 569 22.14 -6.86 17.72
N ASP A 570 21.58 -5.68 17.47
CA ASP A 570 20.97 -4.85 18.52
C ASP A 570 19.62 -5.49 18.95
N PRO A 571 19.42 -5.78 20.24
CA PRO A 571 18.19 -6.43 20.72
C PRO A 571 16.94 -5.59 20.53
N ARG A 572 17.07 -4.29 20.22
CA ARG A 572 15.95 -3.38 19.91
C ARG A 572 15.48 -3.48 18.45
N ILE A 573 16.21 -4.17 17.59
CA ILE A 573 15.86 -4.41 16.18
C ILE A 573 15.41 -5.86 16.03
N ALA A 574 14.18 -6.08 15.54
CA ALA A 574 13.68 -7.43 15.28
C ALA A 574 14.28 -8.02 14.00
N SER A 575 14.42 -7.18 12.97
CA SER A 575 14.97 -7.58 11.68
C SER A 575 15.54 -6.37 10.95
N SER A 576 16.65 -6.58 10.25
CA SER A 576 17.17 -5.64 9.27
C SER A 576 17.78 -6.42 8.11
N PHE A 577 17.48 -6.02 6.88
CA PHE A 577 17.91 -6.74 5.69
C PHE A 577 18.02 -5.82 4.47
N SER A 578 18.72 -6.30 3.45
CA SER A 578 18.77 -5.67 2.13
C SER A 578 18.75 -6.74 1.04
N THR A 579 18.06 -6.44 -0.06
CA THR A 579 18.09 -7.24 -1.30
C THR A 579 19.27 -6.89 -2.20
N PHE A 580 19.98 -5.78 -1.93
CA PHE A 580 21.10 -5.34 -2.75
C PHE A 580 22.25 -6.35 -2.73
N ARG A 581 22.73 -6.72 -3.90
CA ARG A 581 23.86 -7.62 -4.11
C ARG A 581 24.78 -7.00 -5.15
N ALA A 582 26.02 -6.71 -4.77
CA ALA A 582 27.02 -6.18 -5.68
C ALA A 582 27.79 -7.27 -6.44
N ASN A 583 27.84 -8.49 -5.90
CA ASN A 583 28.72 -9.57 -6.35
C ASN A 583 27.93 -10.73 -6.98
N VAL A 584 26.92 -10.43 -7.80
CA VAL A 584 26.16 -11.46 -8.51
C VAL A 584 27.02 -12.03 -9.64
N PRO A 585 27.12 -13.36 -9.81
CA PRO A 585 27.91 -13.96 -10.88
C PRO A 585 27.42 -13.54 -12.27
N GLN A 586 28.33 -13.04 -13.10
CA GLN A 586 28.12 -12.60 -14.47
C GLN A 586 29.15 -13.25 -15.42
N LEU A 587 28.92 -13.11 -16.72
CA LEU A 587 29.85 -13.56 -17.76
C LEU A 587 30.20 -12.38 -18.65
N PHE A 588 31.47 -11.97 -18.64
CA PHE A 588 31.98 -10.92 -19.49
C PHE A 588 32.50 -11.49 -20.81
N ALA A 589 31.92 -11.06 -21.93
CA ALA A 589 32.35 -11.45 -23.27
C ALA A 589 33.37 -10.45 -23.82
N GLU A 590 34.65 -10.76 -23.67
CA GLU A 590 35.75 -9.94 -24.16
C GLU A 590 35.94 -10.13 -25.67
N VAL A 591 35.53 -9.12 -26.44
CA VAL A 591 35.57 -9.15 -27.92
C VAL A 591 36.93 -8.67 -28.44
N ASN A 592 37.65 -9.53 -29.15
CA ASN A 592 38.94 -9.20 -29.75
C ASN A 592 38.74 -8.43 -31.07
N ARG A 593 38.71 -7.10 -30.97
CA ARG A 593 38.50 -6.20 -32.10
C ARG A 593 39.57 -6.33 -33.19
N THR A 594 40.84 -6.51 -32.81
CA THR A 594 41.95 -6.67 -33.76
C THR A 594 41.75 -7.90 -34.63
N LYS A 595 41.46 -9.06 -34.01
CA LYS A 595 41.25 -10.32 -34.72
C LYS A 595 39.99 -10.31 -35.59
N ILE A 596 38.96 -9.58 -35.17
CA ILE A 596 37.74 -9.35 -35.98
C ILE A 596 38.08 -8.59 -37.27
N GLN A 597 38.90 -7.54 -37.18
CA GLN A 597 39.36 -6.78 -38.34
C GLN A 597 40.29 -7.61 -39.24
N ASP A 598 41.23 -8.36 -38.66
CA ASP A 598 42.15 -9.23 -39.41
C ASP A 598 41.42 -10.31 -40.23
N LEU A 599 40.34 -10.85 -39.67
CA LEU A 599 39.50 -11.86 -40.31
C LEU A 599 38.40 -11.24 -41.20
N ASP A 600 38.37 -9.92 -41.34
CA ASP A 600 37.42 -9.18 -42.19
C ASP A 600 35.95 -9.48 -41.83
N VAL A 601 35.66 -9.53 -40.52
CA VAL A 601 34.32 -9.75 -39.97
C VAL A 601 33.72 -8.40 -39.55
N PRO A 602 32.51 -8.04 -40.01
CA PRO A 602 31.81 -6.87 -39.51
C PRO A 602 31.53 -7.00 -38.01
N LEU A 603 31.93 -6.00 -37.22
CA LEU A 603 31.69 -6.03 -35.76
C LEU A 603 30.19 -6.11 -35.42
N SER A 604 29.33 -5.55 -36.26
CA SER A 604 27.87 -5.65 -36.15
C SER A 604 27.34 -7.08 -36.24
N GLU A 605 28.00 -7.97 -37.00
CA GLU A 605 27.60 -9.40 -37.09
C GLU A 605 27.85 -10.11 -35.75
N VAL A 606 28.96 -9.81 -35.09
CA VAL A 606 29.30 -10.38 -33.77
C VAL A 606 28.26 -9.96 -32.73
N PHE A 607 27.97 -8.66 -32.62
CA PHE A 607 26.99 -8.17 -31.65
C PHE A 607 25.56 -8.64 -31.99
N SER A 608 25.18 -8.64 -33.26
CA SER A 608 23.85 -9.14 -33.68
C SER A 608 23.69 -10.63 -33.39
N ALA A 609 24.74 -11.43 -33.54
CA ALA A 609 24.72 -12.85 -33.20
C ALA A 609 24.54 -13.07 -31.70
N LEU A 610 25.31 -12.36 -30.85
CA LEU A 610 25.16 -12.42 -29.40
C LEU A 610 23.76 -11.99 -28.95
N GLN A 611 23.29 -10.84 -29.44
CA GLN A 611 21.97 -10.29 -29.12
C GLN A 611 20.83 -11.22 -29.56
N THR A 612 20.92 -11.77 -30.78
CA THR A 612 19.86 -12.65 -31.30
C THR A 612 19.86 -13.99 -30.59
N TYR A 613 21.00 -14.68 -30.47
CA TYR A 613 21.01 -16.01 -29.86
C TYR A 613 20.73 -15.99 -28.36
N LEU A 614 21.32 -15.05 -27.61
CA LEU A 614 21.21 -15.00 -26.15
C LEU A 614 20.10 -14.07 -25.68
N GLY A 615 20.05 -12.84 -26.20
CA GLY A 615 19.20 -11.75 -25.70
C GLY A 615 17.77 -11.69 -26.24
N SER A 616 17.36 -12.57 -27.16
CA SER A 616 16.06 -12.53 -27.85
C SER A 616 15.85 -11.23 -28.64
N SER A 617 16.20 -11.22 -29.93
CA SER A 617 16.03 -10.04 -30.77
C SER A 617 14.56 -9.81 -31.16
N TYR A 618 14.06 -8.59 -30.95
CA TYR A 618 12.87 -8.09 -31.62
C TYR A 618 13.17 -7.87 -33.12
N VAL A 619 12.24 -8.26 -33.99
CA VAL A 619 12.41 -8.12 -35.45
C VAL A 619 11.42 -7.13 -36.04
N ASN A 620 10.12 -7.37 -35.84
CA ASN A 620 8.98 -6.59 -36.28
C ASN A 620 7.71 -7.14 -35.61
N ASP A 621 6.54 -6.70 -36.05
CA ASP A 621 5.25 -7.14 -35.51
C ASP A 621 4.41 -7.91 -36.52
N PHE A 622 3.41 -8.63 -36.00
CA PHE A 622 2.40 -9.34 -36.77
C PHE A 622 1.01 -9.10 -36.19
N ASN A 623 -0.03 -9.24 -37.00
CA ASN A 623 -1.40 -8.97 -36.56
C ASN A 623 -2.14 -10.29 -36.39
N LYS A 624 -2.71 -10.52 -35.20
CA LYS A 624 -3.59 -11.66 -34.90
C LYS A 624 -4.60 -11.25 -33.84
N PHE A 625 -5.80 -11.83 -33.84
CA PHE A 625 -6.87 -11.51 -32.88
C PHE A 625 -7.17 -10.00 -32.76
N ASN A 626 -7.06 -9.26 -33.87
CA ASN A 626 -7.21 -7.80 -33.94
C ASN A 626 -6.22 -7.02 -33.05
N ARG A 627 -5.10 -7.63 -32.67
CA ARG A 627 -3.98 -7.01 -31.96
C ARG A 627 -2.68 -7.16 -32.73
N THR A 628 -1.73 -6.31 -32.36
CA THR A 628 -0.35 -6.36 -32.85
C THR A 628 0.50 -7.09 -31.82
N PHE A 629 1.21 -8.11 -32.26
CA PHE A 629 2.08 -8.95 -31.42
C PHE A 629 3.50 -8.95 -31.98
N GLN A 630 4.50 -9.16 -31.11
CA GLN A 630 5.90 -9.10 -31.51
C GLN A 630 6.36 -10.39 -32.19
N VAL A 631 7.27 -10.27 -33.15
CA VAL A 631 8.08 -11.36 -33.68
C VAL A 631 9.45 -11.31 -33.01
N ARG A 632 9.79 -12.35 -32.26
CA ARG A 632 11.05 -12.47 -31.53
C ARG A 632 11.86 -13.67 -31.99
N VAL A 633 13.15 -13.46 -32.21
CA VAL A 633 14.11 -14.48 -32.64
C VAL A 633 15.11 -14.74 -31.53
N GLN A 634 15.26 -16.01 -31.14
CA GLN A 634 16.22 -16.44 -30.13
C GLN A 634 16.83 -17.80 -30.46
N ALA A 635 17.97 -18.19 -29.88
CA ALA A 635 18.41 -19.58 -29.94
C ALA A 635 17.42 -20.50 -29.21
N SER A 636 17.23 -21.72 -29.74
CA SER A 636 16.61 -22.79 -28.94
C SER A 636 17.37 -23.00 -27.62
N SER A 637 16.66 -23.37 -26.55
CA SER A 637 17.21 -23.50 -25.19
C SER A 637 18.49 -24.32 -25.14
N ASP A 638 18.53 -25.44 -25.86
CA ASP A 638 19.63 -26.41 -25.84
C ASP A 638 20.98 -25.84 -26.31
N PHE A 639 20.98 -24.71 -27.00
CA PHE A 639 22.16 -24.05 -27.54
C PHE A 639 22.56 -22.78 -26.78
N ARG A 640 22.02 -22.57 -25.57
CA ARG A 640 22.33 -21.40 -24.73
C ARG A 640 22.30 -21.72 -23.24
N THR A 641 22.67 -22.95 -22.87
CA THR A 641 22.68 -23.40 -21.47
C THR A 641 24.06 -23.31 -20.82
N LYS A 642 25.12 -23.38 -21.62
CA LYS A 642 26.51 -23.44 -21.16
C LYS A 642 27.36 -22.40 -21.88
N VAL A 643 28.40 -21.93 -21.21
CA VAL A 643 29.38 -20.98 -21.77
C VAL A 643 29.94 -21.43 -23.13
N ARG A 644 30.22 -22.74 -23.26
CA ARG A 644 30.72 -23.33 -24.52
C ARG A 644 29.78 -23.14 -25.71
N ASP A 645 28.47 -23.01 -25.46
CA ASP A 645 27.47 -22.90 -26.51
C ASP A 645 27.60 -21.53 -27.22
N ILE A 646 28.05 -20.49 -26.50
CA ILE A 646 28.34 -19.17 -27.07
C ILE A 646 29.46 -19.26 -28.11
N GLY A 647 30.51 -20.04 -27.82
CA GLY A 647 31.65 -20.21 -28.71
C GLY A 647 31.32 -20.94 -30.03
N ALA A 648 30.27 -21.77 -30.03
CA ALA A 648 29.82 -22.53 -31.19
C ALA A 648 29.02 -21.72 -32.21
N ILE A 649 28.59 -20.51 -31.85
CA ILE A 649 27.89 -19.57 -32.73
C ILE A 649 28.86 -19.12 -33.83
N GLU A 650 28.40 -19.10 -35.08
CA GLU A 650 29.21 -18.63 -36.22
C GLU A 650 28.68 -17.33 -36.80
N VAL A 651 29.62 -16.47 -37.20
CA VAL A 651 29.38 -15.21 -37.90
C VAL A 651 30.05 -15.21 -39.26
N ARG A 652 29.55 -14.42 -40.20
CA ARG A 652 30.07 -14.36 -41.57
C ARG A 652 31.04 -13.19 -41.74
N SER A 653 32.21 -13.46 -42.33
CA SER A 653 33.12 -12.42 -42.85
C SER A 653 32.61 -11.80 -44.16
N ASN A 654 33.13 -10.64 -44.53
CA ASN A 654 32.86 -10.02 -45.84
C ASN A 654 33.30 -10.92 -47.01
N LYS A 655 34.27 -11.80 -46.77
CA LYS A 655 34.74 -12.82 -47.74
C LYS A 655 33.85 -14.07 -47.77
N GLY A 656 32.72 -14.07 -47.08
CA GLY A 656 31.75 -15.17 -47.06
C GLY A 656 32.12 -16.37 -46.19
N LYS A 657 33.30 -16.37 -45.55
CA LYS A 657 33.72 -17.44 -44.62
C LYS A 657 32.98 -17.33 -43.30
N MET A 658 32.53 -18.48 -42.78
CA MET A 658 31.91 -18.60 -41.45
C MET A 658 33.00 -18.77 -40.39
N ILE A 659 32.94 -17.98 -39.33
CA ILE A 659 33.94 -17.93 -38.26
C ILE A 659 33.24 -18.12 -36.91
N PRO A 660 33.64 -19.12 -36.09
CA PRO A 660 33.09 -19.31 -34.75
C PRO A 660 33.43 -18.14 -33.82
N LEU A 661 32.49 -17.76 -32.96
CA LEU A 661 32.68 -16.71 -31.95
C LEU A 661 33.80 -17.06 -30.97
N ALA A 662 34.04 -18.34 -30.68
CA ALA A 662 35.21 -18.76 -29.88
C ALA A 662 36.56 -18.29 -30.46
N THR A 663 36.61 -17.95 -31.75
CA THR A 663 37.82 -17.40 -32.38
C THR A 663 37.96 -15.89 -32.12
N LEU A 664 36.84 -15.20 -31.91
CA LEU A 664 36.70 -13.74 -31.93
C LEU A 664 36.50 -13.14 -30.53
N LEU A 665 36.04 -13.93 -29.56
CA LEU A 665 35.82 -13.48 -28.18
C LEU A 665 36.27 -14.53 -27.17
N THR A 666 36.53 -14.07 -25.95
CA THR A 666 36.82 -14.90 -24.77
C THR A 666 35.74 -14.61 -23.73
N ILE A 667 35.22 -15.64 -23.06
CA ILE A 667 34.23 -15.48 -21.99
C ILE A 667 34.95 -15.65 -20.65
N ASN A 668 34.94 -14.60 -19.84
CA ASN A 668 35.52 -14.60 -18.50
C ASN A 668 34.39 -14.50 -17.45
N PRO A 669 34.48 -15.24 -16.32
CA PRO A 669 33.63 -14.97 -15.17
C PRO A 669 33.86 -13.54 -14.69
N ASP A 670 32.78 -12.85 -14.36
CA ASP A 670 32.78 -11.50 -13.80
C ASP A 670 31.73 -11.40 -12.71
N PHE A 671 31.69 -10.30 -11.97
CA PHE A 671 30.69 -10.07 -10.94
C PHE A 671 30.18 -8.63 -10.99
N GLY A 672 28.89 -8.46 -10.78
CA GLY A 672 28.28 -7.14 -10.76
C GLY A 672 26.88 -7.13 -10.17
N PRO A 673 26.30 -5.95 -9.94
CA PRO A 673 24.95 -5.84 -9.41
C PRO A 673 23.91 -6.33 -10.41
N MET A 674 22.87 -7.00 -9.90
CA MET A 674 21.69 -7.37 -10.71
C MET A 674 20.77 -6.17 -10.95
N VAL A 675 20.53 -5.40 -9.89
CA VAL A 675 19.72 -4.17 -9.91
C VAL A 675 20.57 -3.06 -9.31
N VAL A 676 20.57 -1.90 -9.96
CA VAL A 676 21.27 -0.70 -9.48
C VAL A 676 20.21 0.33 -9.12
N ASN A 677 20.03 0.56 -7.83
CA ASN A 677 19.16 1.61 -7.33
C ASN A 677 19.92 2.92 -7.22
N ARG A 678 19.17 4.02 -7.37
CA ARG A 678 19.68 5.36 -7.10
C ARG A 678 18.69 6.12 -6.23
N PHE A 679 19.19 6.80 -5.23
CA PHE A 679 18.43 7.71 -4.38
C PHE A 679 19.15 9.05 -4.32
N ASN A 680 18.40 10.15 -4.44
CA ASN A 680 18.96 11.51 -4.52
C ASN A 680 20.14 11.66 -5.52
N MET A 681 20.06 10.93 -6.64
CA MET A 681 21.09 10.83 -7.68
C MET A 681 22.39 10.09 -7.29
N TYR A 682 22.50 9.52 -6.08
CA TYR A 682 23.60 8.63 -5.68
C TYR A 682 23.23 7.16 -5.92
N PRO A 683 24.18 6.28 -6.27
CA PRO A 683 23.97 4.85 -6.14
C PRO A 683 23.60 4.51 -4.69
N SER A 684 22.53 3.73 -4.49
CA SER A 684 22.05 3.39 -3.16
C SER A 684 21.70 1.91 -3.02
N ALA A 685 21.71 1.45 -1.77
CA ALA A 685 21.17 0.18 -1.36
C ALA A 685 20.03 0.42 -0.37
N THR A 686 18.84 -0.12 -0.68
CA THR A 686 17.71 -0.08 0.25
C THR A 686 17.96 -1.03 1.41
N ILE A 687 17.79 -0.55 2.64
CA ILE A 687 17.80 -1.36 3.85
C ILE A 687 16.44 -1.20 4.52
N SER A 688 15.79 -2.32 4.79
CA SER A 688 14.47 -2.37 5.41
C SER A 688 14.52 -3.23 6.66
N GLY A 689 13.61 -2.97 7.59
CA GLY A 689 13.59 -3.69 8.86
C GLY A 689 12.45 -3.30 9.78
N SER A 690 12.44 -3.86 10.97
CA SER A 690 11.44 -3.56 11.99
C SER A 690 12.05 -3.51 13.39
N GLY A 691 11.45 -2.69 14.26
CA GLY A 691 11.78 -2.65 15.68
C GLY A 691 11.36 -3.94 16.40
N ALA A 692 12.02 -4.25 17.50
CA ALA A 692 11.63 -5.34 18.40
C ALA A 692 10.26 -5.06 19.03
N ALA A 693 9.58 -6.12 19.48
CA ALA A 693 8.27 -5.98 20.11
C ALA A 693 8.36 -5.06 21.34
N GLY A 694 7.52 -4.03 21.37
CA GLY A 694 7.50 -3.01 22.43
C GLY A 694 8.54 -1.89 22.28
N ILE A 695 9.26 -1.84 21.15
CA ILE A 695 10.09 -0.71 20.75
C ILE A 695 9.33 0.10 19.70
N SER A 696 9.28 1.42 19.86
CA SER A 696 8.55 2.26 18.92
C SER A 696 9.31 2.49 17.62
N SER A 697 8.61 3.00 16.59
CA SER A 697 9.24 3.39 15.33
C SER A 697 10.30 4.47 15.54
N GLY A 698 10.02 5.50 16.34
CA GLY A 698 10.95 6.60 16.58
C GLY A 698 12.22 6.18 17.31
N GLU A 699 12.09 5.29 18.30
CA GLU A 699 13.25 4.68 18.96
C GLU A 699 14.07 3.84 17.99
N THR A 700 13.40 3.05 17.15
CA THR A 700 14.05 2.24 16.10
C THR A 700 14.85 3.13 15.15
N LEU A 701 14.29 4.24 14.68
CA LEU A 701 15.00 5.15 13.79
C LEU A 701 16.23 5.78 14.45
N GLN A 702 16.12 6.13 15.74
CA GLN A 702 17.24 6.70 16.48
C GLN A 702 18.39 5.69 16.63
N VAL A 703 18.09 4.42 16.94
CA VAL A 703 19.10 3.36 17.03
C VAL A 703 19.86 3.19 15.72
N ILE A 704 19.14 3.21 14.60
CA ILE A 704 19.74 3.09 13.27
C ILE A 704 20.59 4.32 12.92
N GLU A 705 20.18 5.52 13.31
CA GLU A 705 20.99 6.74 13.15
C GLU A 705 22.27 6.72 13.98
N ASP A 706 22.18 6.31 15.25
CA ASP A 706 23.33 6.18 16.13
C ASP A 706 24.32 5.13 15.59
N LEU A 707 23.78 4.01 15.09
CA LEU A 707 24.57 2.96 14.44
C LEU A 707 25.24 3.48 13.15
N ALA A 708 24.51 4.25 12.34
CA ALA A 708 25.03 4.83 11.10
C ALA A 708 26.19 5.80 11.37
N GLN A 709 26.07 6.66 12.38
CA GLN A 709 27.14 7.56 12.80
C GLN A 709 28.36 6.81 13.35
N ALA A 710 28.14 5.67 14.01
CA ALA A 710 29.21 4.88 14.62
C ALA A 710 29.96 3.99 13.62
N THR A 711 29.28 3.46 12.59
CA THR A 711 29.80 2.38 11.74
C THR A 711 30.08 2.79 10.30
N LEU A 712 29.40 3.80 9.75
CA LEU A 712 29.55 4.13 8.33
C LEU A 712 30.82 4.94 8.06
N PRO A 713 31.52 4.65 6.95
CA PRO A 713 32.65 5.46 6.50
C PRO A 713 32.17 6.82 6.00
N SER A 714 33.04 7.85 6.04
CA SER A 714 32.71 9.19 5.56
C SER A 714 32.36 9.28 4.07
N SER A 715 32.63 8.23 3.30
CA SER A 715 32.25 8.10 1.88
C SER A 715 30.78 7.74 1.68
N MET A 716 30.08 7.32 2.73
CA MET A 716 28.70 6.85 2.68
C MET A 716 27.81 7.67 3.60
N GLY A 717 26.51 7.68 3.27
CA GLY A 717 25.48 8.31 4.09
C GLY A 717 24.21 7.48 4.09
N ILE A 718 23.31 7.80 5.00
CA ILE A 718 21.94 7.28 4.98
C ILE A 718 20.98 8.44 4.74
N ASP A 719 19.94 8.18 3.96
CA ASP A 719 18.75 9.02 3.89
C ASP A 719 17.52 8.14 4.11
N TRP A 720 16.51 8.68 4.80
CA TRP A 720 15.26 7.97 5.07
C TRP A 720 14.36 7.95 3.83
N SER A 721 13.66 6.85 3.61
CA SER A 721 12.65 6.69 2.55
C SER A 721 11.30 6.25 3.12
N ASP A 722 10.26 6.23 2.27
CA ASP A 722 8.94 5.70 2.60
C ASP A 722 8.33 6.30 3.90
N MET A 723 7.72 5.48 4.75
CA MET A 723 7.18 5.91 6.04
C MET A 723 8.23 6.53 6.97
N SER A 724 9.47 6.04 6.98
CA SER A 724 10.52 6.59 7.84
C SER A 724 10.87 8.02 7.47
N TYR A 725 10.82 8.36 6.18
CA TYR A 725 10.96 9.75 5.74
C TYR A 725 9.82 10.63 6.27
N GLN A 726 8.58 10.14 6.22
CA GLN A 726 7.42 10.89 6.73
C GLN A 726 7.51 11.10 8.24
N GLU A 727 7.94 10.10 8.99
CA GLU A 727 8.15 10.19 10.44
C GLU A 727 9.25 11.20 10.80
N LYS A 728 10.38 11.19 10.07
CA LYS A 728 11.47 12.15 10.31
C LYS A 728 11.19 13.57 9.83
N THR A 729 10.39 13.70 8.76
CA THR A 729 9.99 15.00 8.21
C THR A 729 8.75 15.56 8.91
N ALA A 730 8.08 14.76 9.73
CA ALA A 730 6.94 15.19 10.51
C ALA A 730 7.28 16.48 11.27
N SER A 731 6.42 17.48 11.11
CA SER A 731 6.65 18.78 11.73
C SER A 731 6.72 18.62 13.25
N ASN A 732 7.71 19.25 13.89
CA ASN A 732 7.77 19.30 15.35
C ASN A 732 6.42 19.78 15.88
N PRO A 733 5.67 18.98 16.67
CA PRO A 733 4.33 19.34 17.12
C PRO A 733 4.32 20.43 18.19
N LEU A 734 5.48 20.69 18.82
CA LEU A 734 5.59 21.58 19.97
C LEU A 734 5.11 23.03 19.71
N PRO A 735 5.42 23.71 18.58
CA PRO A 735 4.92 25.06 18.31
C PRO A 735 3.39 25.12 18.22
N ILE A 736 2.77 24.08 17.65
CA ILE A 736 1.32 24.03 17.48
C ILE A 736 0.66 23.71 18.81
N PHE A 737 1.22 22.80 19.59
CA PHE A 737 0.77 22.56 20.96
C PHE A 737 0.85 23.83 21.84
N MET A 738 1.94 24.60 21.73
CA MET A 738 2.06 25.91 22.38
C MET A 738 1.00 26.89 21.88
N MET A 739 0.71 26.91 20.58
CA MET A 739 -0.32 27.75 19.98
C MET A 739 -1.72 27.39 20.52
N CYS A 740 -2.06 26.10 20.63
CA CYS A 740 -3.31 25.62 21.22
C CYS A 740 -3.45 26.15 22.66
N ILE A 741 -2.43 25.99 23.50
CA ILE A 741 -2.45 26.50 24.89
C ILE A 741 -2.65 28.02 24.92
N ILE A 742 -1.93 28.77 24.09
CA ILE A 742 -2.03 30.23 24.02
C ILE A 742 -3.42 30.66 23.56
N PHE A 743 -3.96 30.06 22.52
CA PHE A 743 -5.29 30.41 22.02
C PHE A 743 -6.39 30.04 23.01
N THR A 744 -6.32 28.85 23.62
CA THR A 744 -7.23 28.49 24.71
C THR A 744 -7.14 29.51 25.85
N TYR A 745 -5.93 29.96 26.21
CA TYR A 745 -5.76 30.98 27.25
C TYR A 745 -6.41 32.31 26.88
N LEU A 746 -6.15 32.82 25.68
CA LEU A 746 -6.68 34.10 25.22
C LEU A 746 -8.20 34.07 25.09
N VAL A 747 -8.76 32.97 24.57
CA VAL A 747 -10.21 32.77 24.49
C VAL A 747 -10.84 32.77 25.88
N LEU A 748 -10.26 32.04 26.84
CA LEU A 748 -10.75 32.03 28.21
C LEU A 748 -10.62 33.41 28.87
N CYS A 749 -9.53 34.14 28.62
CA CYS A 749 -9.33 35.48 29.16
C CYS A 749 -10.37 36.46 28.61
N ALA A 750 -10.68 36.37 27.32
CA ALA A 750 -11.71 37.18 26.68
C ALA A 750 -13.11 36.85 27.21
N GLN A 751 -13.43 35.56 27.38
CA GLN A 751 -14.75 35.11 27.81
C GLN A 751 -15.04 35.41 29.28
N TYR A 752 -14.06 35.23 30.17
CA TYR A 752 -14.23 35.47 31.61
C TYR A 752 -13.73 36.84 32.08
N GLU A 753 -13.23 37.66 31.16
CA GLU A 753 -12.61 38.98 31.45
C GLU A 753 -11.56 38.93 32.57
N SER A 754 -10.85 37.80 32.72
CA SER A 754 -9.99 37.56 33.88
C SER A 754 -8.81 36.62 33.55
N TRP A 755 -7.61 37.16 33.65
CA TRP A 755 -6.35 36.41 33.47
C TRP A 755 -6.14 35.29 34.49
N SER A 756 -6.61 35.45 35.72
CA SER A 756 -6.37 34.50 36.82
C SER A 756 -7.25 33.26 36.71
N ILE A 757 -8.55 33.45 36.48
CA ILE A 757 -9.51 32.35 36.25
C ILE A 757 -9.06 31.49 35.07
N SER A 758 -8.66 32.10 33.95
CA SER A 758 -8.19 31.38 32.77
C SER A 758 -6.92 30.57 33.04
N LEU A 759 -5.99 31.09 33.85
CA LEU A 759 -4.79 30.38 34.24
C LEU A 759 -5.12 29.15 35.11
N CYS A 760 -6.06 29.29 36.04
CA CYS A 760 -6.54 28.18 36.86
C CYS A 760 -7.15 27.06 36.00
N ILE A 761 -7.92 27.42 34.97
CA ILE A 761 -8.52 26.45 34.03
C ILE A 761 -7.42 25.73 33.24
N ILE A 762 -6.45 26.45 32.67
CA ILE A 762 -5.36 25.82 31.90
C ILE A 762 -4.50 24.88 32.74
N MET A 763 -4.25 25.20 34.00
CA MET A 763 -3.48 24.31 34.87
C MET A 763 -4.10 22.89 34.98
N THR A 764 -5.41 22.75 34.81
CA THR A 764 -6.08 21.44 34.81
C THR A 764 -5.67 20.53 33.64
N VAL A 765 -5.19 21.09 32.53
CA VAL A 765 -4.68 20.32 31.37
C VAL A 765 -3.55 19.38 31.79
N THR A 766 -2.71 19.79 32.76
CA THR A 766 -1.60 18.94 33.25
C THR A 766 -2.08 17.67 33.96
N LEU A 767 -3.27 17.71 34.59
CA LEU A 767 -3.89 16.54 35.20
C LEU A 767 -4.45 15.61 34.13
N GLY A 768 -5.05 16.18 33.08
CA GLY A 768 -5.47 15.43 31.89
C GLY A 768 -4.29 14.70 31.23
N LEU A 769 -3.17 15.42 31.02
CA LEU A 769 -1.94 14.85 30.47
C LEU A 769 -1.44 13.66 31.30
N PHE A 770 -1.41 13.77 32.63
CA PHE A 770 -1.03 12.66 33.49
C PHE A 770 -1.93 11.43 33.29
N GLY A 771 -3.26 11.62 33.22
CA GLY A 771 -4.22 10.54 32.97
C GLY A 771 -3.99 9.87 31.62
N THR A 772 -3.77 10.65 30.57
CA THR A 772 -3.47 10.14 29.22
C THR A 772 -2.18 9.33 29.21
N VAL A 773 -1.09 9.90 29.75
CA VAL A 773 0.22 9.23 29.83
C VAL A 773 0.13 7.94 30.62
N ALA A 774 -0.52 7.97 31.80
CA ALA A 774 -0.70 6.78 32.62
C ALA A 774 -1.50 5.68 31.90
N GLY A 775 -2.55 6.07 31.15
CA GLY A 775 -3.34 5.13 30.35
C GLY A 775 -2.55 4.49 29.21
N VAL A 776 -1.79 5.30 28.46
CA VAL A 776 -0.94 4.86 27.36
C VAL A 776 0.16 3.91 27.87
N MET A 777 0.85 4.30 28.95
CA MET A 777 1.88 3.46 29.58
C MET A 777 1.30 2.15 30.13
N ALA A 778 0.10 2.17 30.72
CA ALA A 778 -0.55 0.97 31.27
C ALA A 778 -0.93 -0.06 30.19
N ARG A 779 -1.10 0.39 28.93
CA ARG A 779 -1.38 -0.48 27.78
C ARG A 779 -0.15 -0.77 26.92
N SER A 780 1.03 -0.32 27.33
CA SER A 780 2.27 -0.44 26.54
C SER A 780 2.12 0.09 25.11
N MET A 781 1.46 1.24 24.98
CA MET A 781 1.26 1.93 23.70
C MET A 781 2.26 3.07 23.53
N ASP A 782 2.51 3.42 22.27
CA ASP A 782 3.43 4.50 21.89
C ASP A 782 2.69 5.83 21.75
N ASN A 783 3.45 6.93 21.76
CA ASN A 783 2.94 8.27 21.47
C ASN A 783 2.97 8.51 19.95
N ASN A 784 1.87 8.16 19.27
CA ASN A 784 1.68 8.23 17.82
C ASN A 784 1.14 9.59 17.34
#